data_AF-A0A067P2G6-F1
#
_entry.id   AF-A0A067P2G6-F1
#
_cell.length_a   1.000
_cell.length_b   1.000
_cell.length_c   1.000
_cell.angle_alpha   90.00
_cell.angle_beta   90.00
_cell.angle_gamma   90.00
#
_symmetry.space_group_name_H-M   'P 1'
#
loop_
_entity.id
_entity.type
_entity.pdbx_description
1 polymer ?
#
loop_
_entity_poly.entity_id
_entity_poly.type
_entity_poly.pdbx_seq_one_letter_code
_entity_poly.pdbx_strand_id
1 'polypeptide(L)'
;MPPLPMGGEDHPSFLSVILHRCFITRTFYDRFTTNFRSSLAAVVNCIPYTYHRFAYPVPQYIRLAERLGIFLRCRTSITEGDERYKFWSKAKSQDTCAPSRKHHIAWKMFKLHIIAVLAAAAISPLVHAVSSQAYTWKNVKIGGGGGFVPGIVFNPKEKGLAYARTDIGGAYRLNSDNSWTPLLDFADDARWNYWGADALATDPVDPKRLYIATGMYTNSWDPNNGQILISTDYGASFTASPLPFKVGGNMPGRGMGERLAVDPHSNNILFFGARSGNGLWKSTNFGATWTKVTSFTNTGTFIPDSSDSSGYNSDKIGIAWVTFDSTTGSSGSPTPRIFVGVASKGASNVFASTDAGATWSAVAGQDTTFLPHKGVLSPAENALYVTYSDGAGPYDGTSGAIYKYSLTSSTWTNITPVSGSDLYFGFGGLTVDPQKPGTVMVAALNSWWPEGQIFRSTNGGTTWTPLWAWANYPEMNKYYTYSDSLAPWLGPNYVDGTAGNLQVGWMMEALVIDPFDSNHWLYGTGATIYGGHDLLKWDAATGRNVSISSLADGIEETAILGLISPPSGPTLISAVGDIQGFVHNSLTAAPAHSWTNPEWSTTSDIDFAGNAPSKLVRIGTGDSSQGKQVAFSNDAGATWAQHYGAADNVNGNKVAISADGTAILWRTTSNGIQISNNQATFTQVSSLPAGATIASDKKTNAVFYAANGNTFYRSGDTGATFTAQGTLGSSTSPRKIVVHPTVTGDVWVSTDKGLFHSTNNGASFSAISGVTQAWAIALGAPATSGGYPALFAAADIGGIGIFRSNDAGVNWVKINDAAHGFGSAASAIISGDPRTYGRVYIGTNGRGIFYGDVAGSQPPNTATATSTATSVSSTPSSSIPVTSTRSSTTTTAPSTPTGGTGTAPQYGQCGGNGWTGPTACPSGFTCTVGNEWYSQCIPT
;
A
#
# COMPACT_ATOMS: atom_id res chain seq x y z
N MET A 1 41.28 8.63 3.23
CA MET A 1 42.59 8.93 3.85
C MET A 1 43.28 10.01 3.03
N PRO A 2 44.21 10.80 3.61
CA PRO A 2 44.65 10.89 5.01
C PRO A 2 44.37 12.31 5.61
N PRO A 3 44.87 12.71 6.79
CA PRO A 3 45.30 11.94 7.99
C PRO A 3 44.56 12.38 9.29
N LEU A 4 44.65 11.56 10.34
CA LEU A 4 44.41 11.93 11.75
C LEU A 4 45.74 12.34 12.43
N PRO A 5 45.67 12.94 13.64
CA PRO A 5 46.34 12.30 14.78
C PRO A 5 45.46 12.18 16.04
N MET A 6 45.90 11.33 16.97
CA MET A 6 45.16 10.83 18.15
C MET A 6 45.65 11.41 19.48
N GLY A 7 44.85 11.23 20.54
CA GLY A 7 45.26 11.28 21.96
C GLY A 7 44.37 12.19 22.82
N GLY A 8 43.85 11.78 23.99
CA GLY A 8 43.97 10.49 24.68
C GLY A 8 42.96 10.39 25.84
N GLU A 9 42.80 9.18 26.37
CA GLU A 9 41.78 8.72 27.33
C GLU A 9 41.83 9.39 28.72
N ASP A 10 40.70 9.35 29.44
CA ASP A 10 40.69 8.72 30.76
C ASP A 10 39.27 8.27 31.19
N HIS A 11 39.16 7.03 31.68
CA HIS A 11 37.96 6.47 32.31
C HIS A 11 38.06 6.60 33.85
N PRO A 12 36.93 6.50 34.57
CA PRO A 12 36.88 5.35 35.48
C PRO A 12 35.54 4.60 35.47
N SER A 13 35.64 3.28 35.63
CA SER A 13 34.55 2.36 35.91
C SER A 13 34.31 2.23 37.42
N PHE A 14 33.07 1.91 37.84
CA PHE A 14 32.75 0.70 38.63
C PHE A 14 31.28 0.64 39.13
N LEU A 15 30.82 -0.60 39.32
CA LEU A 15 29.70 -1.05 40.17
C LEU A 15 28.27 -0.55 39.86
N SER A 16 27.41 -1.51 39.47
CA SER A 16 26.02 -1.56 39.95
C SER A 16 25.69 -2.98 40.42
N VAL A 17 24.81 -3.07 41.42
CA VAL A 17 24.68 -4.24 42.32
C VAL A 17 23.54 -5.16 41.90
N ILE A 18 23.76 -6.46 42.12
CA ILE A 18 22.80 -7.54 41.93
C ILE A 18 21.54 -7.32 42.79
N LEU A 19 20.36 -7.29 42.17
CA LEU A 19 19.09 -7.51 42.86
C LEU A 19 18.25 -8.56 42.12
N HIS A 20 18.21 -9.77 42.67
CA HIS A 20 17.21 -10.78 42.33
C HIS A 20 15.81 -10.33 42.79
N ARG A 21 14.79 -10.47 41.94
CA ARG A 21 13.45 -10.92 42.38
C ARG A 21 12.64 -11.52 41.25
N CYS A 22 11.83 -12.51 41.62
CA CYS A 22 11.10 -13.41 40.74
C CYS A 22 10.01 -12.69 39.92
N PHE A 23 9.93 -12.99 38.63
CA PHE A 23 8.66 -12.94 37.91
C PHE A 23 7.96 -14.30 37.98
N ILE A 24 6.68 -14.27 38.35
CA ILE A 24 5.83 -15.46 38.42
C ILE A 24 5.26 -15.71 37.02
N THR A 25 5.71 -16.79 36.37
CA THR A 25 5.06 -17.33 35.18
C THR A 25 3.76 -18.06 35.57
N ARG A 26 2.64 -17.34 35.56
CA ARG A 26 1.31 -17.96 35.54
C ARG A 26 0.97 -18.36 34.11
N THR A 27 1.38 -19.58 33.74
CA THR A 27 0.98 -20.22 32.48
C THR A 27 0.12 -21.43 32.80
N PHE A 28 -1.21 -21.30 32.75
CA PHE A 28 -2.11 -22.47 32.68
C PHE A 28 -3.44 -22.10 32.03
N TYR A 29 -3.76 -22.82 30.94
CA TYR A 29 -5.08 -23.18 30.42
C TYR A 29 -6.20 -22.12 30.37
N ASP A 30 -6.62 -21.78 29.14
CA ASP A 30 -7.90 -22.35 28.68
C ASP A 30 -8.05 -22.37 27.14
N ARG A 31 -8.13 -23.59 26.59
CA ARG A 31 -8.71 -23.91 25.27
C ARG A 31 -9.12 -25.38 25.29
N PHE A 32 -10.41 -25.69 25.51
CA PHE A 32 -11.09 -26.88 24.97
C PHE A 32 -12.59 -26.86 25.28
N THR A 33 -13.39 -26.13 24.50
CA THR A 33 -14.78 -26.52 24.14
C THR A 33 -15.34 -25.60 23.06
N THR A 34 -15.27 -26.03 21.79
CA THR A 34 -16.34 -25.85 20.79
C THR A 34 -15.94 -26.52 19.47
N ASN A 35 -16.51 -27.69 19.20
CA ASN A 35 -16.79 -28.14 17.84
C ASN A 35 -17.71 -29.36 17.91
N PHE A 36 -18.98 -29.18 17.50
CA PHE A 36 -19.77 -30.17 16.76
C PHE A 36 -21.17 -29.62 16.47
N ARG A 37 -21.41 -29.19 15.21
CA ARG A 37 -22.62 -29.38 14.38
C ARG A 37 -22.84 -28.21 13.41
N SER A 38 -22.49 -28.43 12.14
CA SER A 38 -23.18 -27.81 10.98
C SER A 38 -22.79 -28.52 9.68
N SER A 39 -23.52 -29.58 9.32
CA SER A 39 -23.49 -30.17 7.98
C SER A 39 -24.82 -30.85 7.70
N LEU A 40 -25.73 -30.11 7.06
CA LEU A 40 -26.81 -30.52 6.14
C LEU A 40 -27.84 -29.37 6.11
N ALA A 41 -27.90 -28.67 4.98
CA ALA A 41 -29.05 -27.85 4.60
C ALA A 41 -29.48 -28.30 3.20
N ALA A 42 -30.60 -29.01 3.13
CA ALA A 42 -31.21 -29.44 1.88
C ALA A 42 -32.32 -28.46 1.47
N VAL A 43 -32.53 -28.34 0.17
CA VAL A 43 -33.50 -27.46 -0.49
C VAL A 43 -34.95 -27.74 -0.07
N VAL A 44 -35.69 -26.71 0.34
CA VAL A 44 -37.16 -26.59 0.13
C VAL A 44 -37.51 -25.13 -0.18
N ASN A 45 -38.45 -24.93 -1.11
CA ASN A 45 -38.84 -23.65 -1.69
C ASN A 45 -40.11 -23.03 -1.05
N CYS A 46 -40.21 -21.69 -1.17
CA CYS A 46 -41.41 -20.86 -1.35
C CYS A 46 -42.61 -20.92 -0.37
N ILE A 47 -42.98 -19.74 0.18
CA ILE A 47 -44.23 -18.96 -0.02
C ILE A 47 -44.44 -18.01 1.19
N PRO A 48 -44.80 -16.72 1.00
CA PRO A 48 -44.80 -15.72 2.08
C PRO A 48 -46.16 -15.57 2.78
N TYR A 49 -46.17 -14.91 3.95
CA TYR A 49 -47.39 -14.36 4.56
C TYR A 49 -47.23 -12.88 4.93
N THR A 50 -48.28 -12.12 4.63
CA THR A 50 -48.35 -10.66 4.75
C THR A 50 -49.42 -10.21 5.76
N TYR A 51 -49.09 -9.13 6.46
CA TYR A 51 -49.98 -8.05 6.93
C TYR A 51 -51.02 -8.21 8.07
N HIS A 52 -50.99 -7.16 8.93
CA HIS A 52 -52.12 -6.50 9.64
C HIS A 52 -52.74 -7.24 10.87
N ARG A 53 -53.27 -6.57 11.92
CA ARG A 53 -53.33 -5.14 12.35
C ARG A 53 -53.83 -5.03 13.82
N PHE A 54 -53.33 -4.04 14.59
CA PHE A 54 -53.94 -3.41 15.81
C PHE A 54 -54.32 -4.34 17.01
N ALA A 55 -54.47 -3.90 18.27
CA ALA A 55 -54.50 -2.56 18.88
C ALA A 55 -53.85 -2.52 20.30
N TYR A 56 -53.56 -1.30 20.77
CA TYR A 56 -53.27 -0.89 22.17
C TYR A 56 -54.57 -0.91 23.04
N PRO A 57 -54.55 -0.92 24.40
CA PRO A 57 -53.87 0.10 25.24
C PRO A 57 -53.27 -0.34 26.61
N VAL A 58 -52.63 0.64 27.26
CA VAL A 58 -51.96 0.62 28.57
C VAL A 58 -52.87 1.33 29.61
N PRO A 59 -52.99 0.86 30.88
CA PRO A 59 -52.40 1.64 31.99
C PRO A 59 -51.90 0.86 33.24
N GLN A 60 -50.67 1.20 33.66
CA GLN A 60 -50.14 1.45 35.02
C GLN A 60 -50.53 0.63 36.29
N TYR A 61 -49.47 0.13 36.94
CA TYR A 61 -49.12 0.21 38.38
C TYR A 61 -49.85 -0.57 39.53
N ILE A 62 -49.00 -1.33 40.27
CA ILE A 62 -48.81 -1.35 41.75
C ILE A 62 -49.63 -2.32 42.65
N ARG A 63 -48.87 -3.07 43.48
CA ARG A 63 -49.19 -3.74 44.78
C ARG A 63 -50.14 -4.97 44.76
N LEU A 64 -50.01 -5.95 45.67
CA LEU A 64 -48.95 -6.31 46.64
C LEU A 64 -49.02 -7.84 46.92
N ALA A 65 -47.95 -8.38 47.53
CA ALA A 65 -47.84 -9.70 48.17
C ALA A 65 -49.08 -10.12 49.02
N GLU A 66 -49.35 -11.39 49.36
CA GLU A 66 -48.45 -12.31 50.08
C GLU A 66 -48.89 -13.79 49.99
N ARG A 67 -47.91 -14.69 49.81
CA ARG A 67 -47.76 -15.86 50.69
C ARG A 67 -46.28 -16.02 51.05
N LEU A 68 -45.96 -15.60 52.29
CA LEU A 68 -45.10 -16.28 53.26
C LEU A 68 -43.76 -16.88 52.72
N GLY A 69 -42.57 -16.40 53.06
CA GLY A 69 -42.15 -15.31 53.95
C GLY A 69 -40.80 -15.63 54.63
N ILE A 70 -40.16 -14.61 55.24
CA ILE A 70 -39.15 -14.74 56.33
C ILE A 70 -37.76 -15.31 55.91
N PHE A 71 -36.58 -14.66 56.15
CA PHE A 71 -36.28 -13.39 56.84
C PHE A 71 -34.93 -12.75 56.39
N LEU A 72 -34.82 -11.42 56.64
CA LEU A 72 -33.63 -10.61 56.99
C LEU A 72 -32.56 -10.23 55.95
N ARG A 73 -32.48 -8.91 55.70
CA ARG A 73 -31.31 -8.15 55.22
C ARG A 73 -30.56 -7.57 56.44
N CYS A 74 -29.25 -7.29 56.34
CA CYS A 74 -28.71 -5.92 56.20
C CYS A 74 -27.18 -5.78 56.34
N ARG A 75 -26.62 -5.03 55.38
CA ARG A 75 -25.58 -3.97 55.40
C ARG A 75 -24.61 -3.75 56.61
N THR A 76 -23.38 -3.38 56.19
CA THR A 76 -22.46 -2.30 56.66
C THR A 76 -21.59 -2.44 57.93
N SER A 77 -20.28 -2.60 57.67
CA SER A 77 -19.13 -1.72 58.04
C SER A 77 -18.64 -1.55 59.49
N ILE A 78 -17.29 -1.40 59.63
CA ILE A 78 -16.54 -0.88 60.82
C ILE A 78 -16.44 -1.94 61.96
N THR A 79 -15.34 -2.21 62.71
CA THR A 79 -13.97 -1.63 62.93
C THR A 79 -12.94 -2.74 63.34
N GLU A 80 -11.64 -2.41 63.29
CA GLU A 80 -10.48 -2.70 64.20
C GLU A 80 -10.27 -4.03 65.00
N GLY A 81 -8.98 -4.28 65.31
CA GLY A 81 -8.46 -5.28 66.29
C GLY A 81 -7.99 -6.60 65.64
N ASP A 82 -6.72 -6.82 65.27
CA ASP A 82 -5.46 -6.95 66.05
C ASP A 82 -5.39 -8.22 66.95
N GLU A 83 -4.15 -8.66 67.21
CA GLU A 83 -3.67 -9.89 67.86
C GLU A 83 -3.63 -11.13 66.93
N ARG A 84 -2.49 -11.47 66.30
CA ARG A 84 -1.21 -11.98 66.84
C ARG A 84 -1.33 -13.29 67.63
N TYR A 85 -0.79 -14.37 67.06
CA TYR A 85 0.31 -15.25 67.57
C TYR A 85 0.27 -16.56 66.75
N LYS A 86 1.17 -16.81 65.78
CA LYS A 86 2.59 -17.25 65.85
C LYS A 86 2.83 -18.64 66.47
N PHE A 87 3.44 -19.52 65.64
CA PHE A 87 4.30 -20.68 65.97
C PHE A 87 3.55 -21.89 66.61
N TRP A 88 3.94 -23.19 66.58
CA TRP A 88 4.97 -24.05 65.92
C TRP A 88 4.48 -25.54 66.09
N SER A 89 5.01 -26.63 65.51
CA SER A 89 5.95 -26.91 64.41
C SER A 89 5.97 -28.43 64.02
N LYS A 90 6.40 -28.74 62.79
CA LYS A 90 7.14 -29.96 62.32
C LYS A 90 7.13 -31.27 63.16
N ALA A 91 6.77 -32.39 62.51
CA ALA A 91 7.61 -33.59 62.21
C ALA A 91 6.74 -34.61 61.40
N LYS A 92 7.14 -35.31 60.33
CA LYS A 92 8.22 -36.32 60.14
C LYS A 92 8.10 -37.52 61.10
N SER A 93 8.18 -38.80 60.70
CA SER A 93 8.46 -39.41 59.38
C SER A 93 8.39 -40.96 59.43
N GLN A 94 8.22 -41.62 58.26
CA GLN A 94 8.67 -43.00 57.91
C GLN A 94 7.98 -44.22 58.61
N ASP A 95 7.38 -45.15 57.85
CA ASP A 95 7.93 -46.40 57.23
C ASP A 95 7.66 -47.62 58.15
N THR A 96 7.35 -48.87 57.74
CA THR A 96 7.03 -49.54 56.45
C THR A 96 6.43 -50.92 56.79
N CYS A 97 5.49 -51.47 55.99
CA CYS A 97 5.35 -52.93 55.76
C CYS A 97 4.32 -53.24 54.65
N ALA A 98 4.52 -54.32 53.89
CA ALA A 98 3.80 -54.64 52.63
C ALA A 98 3.11 -56.03 52.69
N PRO A 99 2.60 -56.61 51.57
CA PRO A 99 1.38 -56.19 50.86
C PRO A 99 0.37 -57.34 50.63
N SER A 100 -0.91 -57.02 50.43
CA SER A 100 -1.92 -58.02 49.96
C SER A 100 -2.32 -57.82 48.49
N ARG A 101 -2.37 -58.91 47.73
CA ARG A 101 -2.56 -58.92 46.28
C ARG A 101 -3.99 -58.55 45.87
N LYS A 102 -4.19 -57.37 45.25
CA LYS A 102 -5.41 -57.09 44.44
C LYS A 102 -5.30 -55.93 43.43
N HIS A 103 -4.11 -55.60 42.90
CA HIS A 103 -3.89 -54.40 42.06
C HIS A 103 -3.02 -54.64 40.80
N HIS A 104 -3.27 -55.70 40.02
CA HIS A 104 -2.47 -56.01 38.81
C HIS A 104 -3.18 -55.89 37.45
N ILE A 105 -4.45 -55.47 37.39
CA ILE A 105 -5.18 -55.29 36.11
C ILE A 105 -5.44 -53.80 35.80
N ALA A 106 -5.81 -52.98 36.80
CA ALA A 106 -6.08 -51.55 36.61
C ALA A 106 -4.85 -50.73 36.16
N TRP A 107 -3.64 -51.08 36.61
CA TRP A 107 -2.42 -50.28 36.37
C TRP A 107 -1.77 -50.49 35.00
N LYS A 108 -2.12 -51.55 34.24
CA LYS A 108 -1.64 -51.72 32.86
C LYS A 108 -2.46 -50.90 31.86
N MET A 109 -3.77 -50.78 32.05
CA MET A 109 -4.63 -49.98 31.16
C MET A 109 -4.40 -48.47 31.29
N PHE A 110 -4.10 -47.98 32.50
CA PHE A 110 -3.84 -46.55 32.73
C PHE A 110 -2.52 -46.08 32.10
N LYS A 111 -1.47 -46.93 32.12
CA LYS A 111 -0.21 -46.64 31.40
C LYS A 111 -0.39 -46.68 29.87
N LEU A 112 -1.21 -47.58 29.33
CA LEU A 112 -1.50 -47.57 27.89
C LEU A 112 -2.27 -46.32 27.45
N HIS A 113 -3.25 -45.86 28.23
CA HIS A 113 -4.01 -44.65 27.89
C HIS A 113 -3.18 -43.37 28.02
N ILE A 114 -2.31 -43.25 29.03
CA ILE A 114 -1.42 -42.08 29.14
C ILE A 114 -0.37 -42.07 28.02
N ILE A 115 0.17 -43.21 27.61
CA ILE A 115 1.09 -43.29 26.46
C ILE A 115 0.36 -43.00 25.15
N ALA A 116 -0.89 -43.48 24.97
CA ALA A 116 -1.70 -43.19 23.78
C ALA A 116 -2.11 -41.70 23.70
N VAL A 117 -2.46 -41.07 24.82
CA VAL A 117 -2.82 -39.64 24.87
C VAL A 117 -1.59 -38.74 24.72
N LEU A 118 -0.42 -39.11 25.26
CA LEU A 118 0.83 -38.39 24.99
C LEU A 118 1.32 -38.60 23.55
N ALA A 119 1.13 -39.77 22.96
CA ALA A 119 1.41 -40.01 21.54
C ALA A 119 0.45 -39.22 20.63
N ALA A 120 -0.84 -39.15 20.96
CA ALA A 120 -1.82 -38.36 20.21
C ALA A 120 -1.59 -36.85 20.35
N ALA A 121 -1.13 -36.37 21.51
CA ALA A 121 -0.74 -34.97 21.70
C ALA A 121 0.57 -34.60 20.96
N ALA A 122 1.48 -35.57 20.77
CA ALA A 122 2.74 -35.39 20.03
C ALA A 122 2.60 -35.44 18.50
N ILE A 123 1.41 -35.75 17.97
CA ILE A 123 1.08 -35.69 16.53
C ILE A 123 0.01 -34.61 16.28
N SER A 124 0.19 -33.46 16.92
CA SER A 124 -0.17 -32.22 16.22
C SER A 124 0.84 -32.06 15.08
N PRO A 125 0.43 -31.87 13.81
CA PRO A 125 1.37 -31.47 12.79
C PRO A 125 1.92 -30.10 13.21
N LEU A 126 3.16 -30.10 13.72
CA LEU A 126 4.02 -28.93 13.71
C LEU A 126 4.19 -28.59 12.23
N VAL A 127 3.30 -27.74 11.72
CA VAL A 127 3.52 -27.01 10.47
C VAL A 127 4.79 -26.21 10.73
N HIS A 128 5.91 -26.74 10.24
CA HIS A 128 7.19 -26.08 10.38
C HIS A 128 7.08 -24.81 9.55
N ALA A 129 6.98 -23.67 10.23
CA ALA A 129 6.96 -22.38 9.56
C ALA A 129 8.17 -22.28 8.64
N VAL A 130 7.93 -21.89 7.39
CA VAL A 130 8.99 -21.77 6.39
C VAL A 130 10.06 -20.84 6.93
N SER A 131 11.32 -21.27 6.86
CA SER A 131 12.43 -20.51 7.42
C SER A 131 12.55 -19.14 6.75
N SER A 132 12.72 -18.10 7.55
CA SER A 132 12.91 -16.74 7.05
C SER A 132 14.37 -16.49 6.69
N GLN A 133 14.63 -15.83 5.56
CA GLN A 133 15.92 -15.18 5.30
C GLN A 133 15.74 -13.66 5.44
N ALA A 134 16.68 -12.99 6.10
CA ALA A 134 16.64 -11.53 6.22
C ALA A 134 16.82 -10.86 4.84
N TYR A 135 16.19 -9.72 4.66
CA TYR A 135 16.27 -8.90 3.46
C TYR A 135 16.42 -7.43 3.85
N THR A 136 17.06 -6.64 2.99
CA THR A 136 17.04 -5.17 3.08
C THR A 136 16.00 -4.66 2.09
N TRP A 137 14.95 -4.03 2.61
CA TRP A 137 13.85 -3.47 1.83
C TRP A 137 13.96 -1.95 1.75
N LYS A 138 13.68 -1.41 0.55
CA LYS A 138 13.63 0.04 0.26
C LYS A 138 12.58 0.29 -0.81
N ASN A 139 12.03 1.50 -0.86
CA ASN A 139 11.28 1.92 -2.05
C ASN A 139 12.23 2.22 -3.23
N VAL A 140 11.79 1.89 -4.44
CA VAL A 140 12.32 2.49 -5.67
C VAL A 140 11.85 3.94 -5.69
N LYS A 141 12.76 4.90 -5.81
CA LYS A 141 12.40 6.32 -5.79
C LYS A 141 11.70 6.73 -7.08
N ILE A 142 10.38 6.89 -7.05
CA ILE A 142 9.62 7.67 -8.03
C ILE A 142 9.68 9.15 -7.63
N GLY A 143 9.63 9.43 -6.32
CA GLY A 143 9.63 10.78 -5.76
C GLY A 143 8.30 11.49 -5.97
N GLY A 144 7.95 12.41 -5.05
CA GLY A 144 6.75 13.24 -5.16
C GLY A 144 5.45 12.56 -4.74
N GLY A 145 5.49 11.41 -4.07
CA GLY A 145 4.28 10.66 -3.69
C GLY A 145 3.69 9.87 -4.87
N GLY A 146 3.11 10.56 -5.84
CA GLY A 146 2.40 9.95 -6.97
C GLY A 146 1.00 9.43 -6.64
N GLY A 147 0.35 10.01 -5.63
CA GLY A 147 -1.00 9.67 -5.16
C GLY A 147 -1.64 10.83 -4.39
N PHE A 148 -2.84 10.61 -3.84
CA PHE A 148 -3.62 11.67 -3.20
C PHE A 148 -3.38 11.77 -1.69
N VAL A 149 -2.96 12.97 -1.25
CA VAL A 149 -2.80 13.32 0.17
C VAL A 149 -3.99 14.18 0.66
N PRO A 150 -5.10 13.57 1.13
CA PRO A 150 -6.30 14.28 1.61
C PRO A 150 -6.14 15.05 2.93
N GLY A 151 -5.11 14.77 3.73
CA GLY A 151 -4.92 15.40 5.03
C GLY A 151 -3.46 15.53 5.45
N ILE A 152 -3.09 16.73 5.91
CA ILE A 152 -1.82 17.03 6.58
C ILE A 152 -2.17 17.69 7.92
N VAL A 153 -1.53 17.27 9.00
CA VAL A 153 -1.82 17.73 10.37
C VAL A 153 -0.51 18.03 11.10
N PHE A 154 -0.25 19.31 11.38
CA PHE A 154 0.80 19.73 12.30
C PHE A 154 0.35 19.50 13.75
N ASN A 155 1.28 19.10 14.61
CA ASN A 155 1.06 19.10 16.04
C ASN A 155 1.06 20.56 16.56
N PRO A 156 0.05 21.00 17.33
CA PRO A 156 -0.04 22.39 17.79
C PRO A 156 0.85 22.69 19.02
N LYS A 157 1.68 21.73 19.46
CA LYS A 157 2.48 21.79 20.68
C LYS A 157 3.98 21.53 20.48
N GLU A 158 4.36 20.72 19.49
CA GLU A 158 5.75 20.39 19.16
C GLU A 158 6.14 20.92 17.77
N LYS A 159 7.11 21.85 17.71
CA LYS A 159 7.58 22.44 16.44
C LYS A 159 8.21 21.38 15.53
N GLY A 160 7.85 21.41 14.25
CA GLY A 160 8.39 20.50 13.23
C GLY A 160 7.76 19.11 13.22
N LEU A 161 6.84 18.81 14.15
CA LEU A 161 6.08 17.57 14.14
C LEU A 161 4.82 17.72 13.27
N ALA A 162 4.80 17.05 12.13
CA ALA A 162 3.63 16.95 11.27
C ALA A 162 3.43 15.53 10.76
N TYR A 163 2.19 15.23 10.38
CA TYR A 163 1.80 13.94 9.79
C TYR A 163 0.97 14.16 8.54
N ALA A 164 1.14 13.29 7.55
CA ALA A 164 0.30 13.20 6.37
C ALA A 164 -0.47 11.88 6.40
N ARG A 165 -1.76 11.90 6.01
CA ARG A 165 -2.58 10.71 5.78
C ARG A 165 -2.91 10.61 4.30
N THR A 166 -2.95 9.38 3.80
CA THR A 166 -3.17 9.10 2.39
C THR A 166 -4.29 8.08 2.19
N ASP A 167 -4.88 8.02 0.99
CA ASP A 167 -6.14 7.28 0.80
C ASP A 167 -5.95 5.77 0.58
N ILE A 168 -4.82 5.36 0.00
CA ILE A 168 -4.45 3.95 -0.20
C ILE A 168 -3.06 3.58 0.33
N GLY A 169 -2.26 4.55 0.78
CA GLY A 169 -0.85 4.40 1.15
C GLY A 169 -0.49 4.65 2.61
N GLY A 170 -1.48 4.76 3.50
CA GLY A 170 -1.32 4.83 4.93
C GLY A 170 -1.05 6.22 5.47
N ALA A 171 0.01 6.36 6.25
CA ALA A 171 0.33 7.60 6.95
C ALA A 171 1.84 7.75 7.13
N TYR A 172 2.28 9.01 7.15
CA TYR A 172 3.67 9.42 7.16
C TYR A 172 3.91 10.48 8.24
N ARG A 173 5.13 10.55 8.78
CA ARG A 173 5.60 11.64 9.65
C ARG A 173 6.65 12.48 8.92
N LEU A 174 6.53 13.80 9.03
CA LEU A 174 7.52 14.76 8.52
C LEU A 174 8.84 14.64 9.29
N ASN A 175 9.94 14.71 8.58
CA ASN A 175 11.30 14.75 9.12
C ASN A 175 11.88 16.18 9.02
N SER A 176 12.95 16.45 9.78
CA SER A 176 13.59 17.78 9.84
C SER A 176 14.26 18.27 8.55
N ASP A 177 14.40 17.39 7.56
CA ASP A 177 14.93 17.67 6.21
C ASP A 177 13.82 17.80 5.15
N ASN A 178 12.56 17.88 5.57
CA ASN A 178 11.33 17.85 4.76
C ASN A 178 11.04 16.52 4.03
N SER A 179 11.79 15.45 4.32
CA SER A 179 11.39 14.11 3.89
C SER A 179 10.30 13.51 4.79
N TRP A 180 9.69 12.41 4.36
CA TRP A 180 8.60 11.74 5.06
C TRP A 180 8.96 10.29 5.41
N THR A 181 8.63 9.87 6.63
CA THR A 181 8.81 8.49 7.11
C THR A 181 7.46 7.76 7.08
N PRO A 182 7.31 6.64 6.33
CA PRO A 182 6.09 5.81 6.38
C PRO A 182 5.93 5.13 7.74
N LEU A 183 4.70 5.03 8.22
CA LEU A 183 4.38 4.52 9.57
C LEU A 183 3.68 3.15 9.56
N LEU A 184 3.12 2.73 8.42
CA LEU A 184 2.16 1.60 8.34
C LEU A 184 2.63 0.43 7.44
N ASP A 185 3.92 0.35 7.11
CA ASP A 185 4.47 -0.69 6.21
C ASP A 185 4.36 -2.12 6.77
N PHE A 186 4.10 -2.25 8.09
CA PHE A 186 3.81 -3.51 8.77
C PHE A 186 2.45 -4.14 8.39
N ALA A 187 1.60 -3.43 7.64
CA ALA A 187 0.31 -3.92 7.18
C ALA A 187 0.49 -5.08 6.18
N ASP A 188 -0.10 -6.22 6.48
CA ASP A 188 -0.03 -7.47 5.71
C ASP A 188 -1.40 -7.82 5.10
N ASP A 189 -1.51 -8.98 4.45
CA ASP A 189 -2.74 -9.43 3.77
C ASP A 189 -3.96 -9.52 4.70
N ALA A 190 -3.78 -9.72 6.01
CA ALA A 190 -4.87 -9.70 6.97
C ALA A 190 -5.29 -8.28 7.39
N ARG A 191 -4.44 -7.28 7.14
CA ARG A 191 -4.55 -5.89 7.65
C ARG A 191 -4.34 -4.85 6.55
N TRP A 192 -4.48 -5.22 5.28
CA TRP A 192 -4.17 -4.35 4.13
C TRP A 192 -4.95 -3.03 4.15
N ASN A 193 -6.14 -3.03 4.73
CA ASN A 193 -6.98 -1.85 4.87
C ASN A 193 -6.43 -0.81 5.87
N TYR A 194 -5.37 -1.14 6.61
CA TYR A 194 -4.66 -0.19 7.48
C TYR A 194 -4.03 0.95 6.67
N TRP A 195 -3.74 0.74 5.39
CA TRP A 195 -3.28 1.81 4.50
C TRP A 195 -4.39 2.78 4.04
N GLY A 196 -5.67 2.47 4.26
CA GLY A 196 -6.73 3.45 4.04
C GLY A 196 -6.87 4.37 5.26
N ALA A 197 -6.32 5.58 5.23
CA ALA A 197 -6.33 6.50 6.38
C ALA A 197 -7.37 7.63 6.22
N ASP A 198 -8.56 7.41 6.77
CA ASP A 198 -9.73 8.30 6.65
C ASP A 198 -9.63 9.56 7.53
N ALA A 199 -8.94 9.46 8.68
CA ALA A 199 -8.65 10.61 9.55
C ALA A 199 -7.45 10.36 10.46
N LEU A 200 -6.78 11.44 10.88
CA LEU A 200 -5.60 11.41 11.74
C LEU A 200 -5.67 12.52 12.79
N ALA A 201 -5.25 12.22 14.03
CA ALA A 201 -5.07 13.20 15.08
C ALA A 201 -3.75 12.99 15.81
N THR A 202 -2.94 14.03 15.88
CA THR A 202 -1.78 14.11 16.79
C THR A 202 -2.18 14.86 18.05
N ASP A 203 -1.67 14.41 19.21
CA ASP A 203 -2.15 14.83 20.51
C ASP A 203 -1.58 16.23 20.91
N PRO A 204 -2.44 17.21 21.23
CA PRO A 204 -2.02 18.57 21.58
C PRO A 204 -1.45 18.72 23.00
N VAL A 205 -1.51 17.67 23.83
CA VAL A 205 -1.04 17.66 25.23
C VAL A 205 0.20 16.79 25.39
N ASP A 206 0.22 15.60 24.78
CA ASP A 206 1.34 14.63 24.79
C ASP A 206 1.74 14.26 23.34
N PRO A 207 2.60 15.07 22.67
CA PRO A 207 2.88 14.98 21.23
C PRO A 207 3.37 13.62 20.71
N LYS A 208 3.84 12.74 21.60
CA LYS A 208 4.21 11.35 21.29
C LYS A 208 3.01 10.52 20.81
N ARG A 209 1.80 10.95 21.15
CA ARG A 209 0.56 10.25 20.83
C ARG A 209 0.04 10.62 19.46
N LEU A 210 -0.31 9.57 18.73
CA LEU A 210 -0.84 9.62 17.38
C LEU A 210 -2.00 8.64 17.26
N TYR A 211 -3.10 9.09 16.68
CA TYR A 211 -4.30 8.31 16.47
C TYR A 211 -4.67 8.36 14.98
N ILE A 212 -4.96 7.21 14.37
CA ILE A 212 -5.29 7.12 12.94
C ILE A 212 -6.54 6.26 12.77
N ALA A 213 -7.60 6.80 12.19
CA ALA A 213 -8.78 6.04 11.79
C ALA A 213 -8.49 5.34 10.46
N THR A 214 -8.41 4.01 10.46
CA THR A 214 -8.04 3.23 9.28
C THR A 214 -9.08 2.18 8.89
N GLY A 215 -9.11 1.87 7.59
CA GLY A 215 -10.07 1.04 6.87
C GLY A 215 -10.32 1.68 5.50
N MET A 216 -10.39 0.91 4.42
CA MET A 216 -10.25 1.48 3.07
C MET A 216 -11.59 1.75 2.39
N TYR A 217 -12.55 0.84 2.50
CA TYR A 217 -13.87 0.95 1.85
C TYR A 217 -15.01 0.59 2.80
N THR A 218 -16.17 1.20 2.63
CA THR A 218 -17.39 0.85 3.41
C THR A 218 -18.31 -0.15 2.70
N ASN A 219 -18.07 -0.42 1.40
CA ASN A 219 -18.80 -1.42 0.62
C ASN A 219 -18.21 -2.85 0.79
N SER A 220 -18.44 -3.75 -0.15
CA SER A 220 -17.97 -5.14 -0.10
C SER A 220 -16.49 -5.35 -0.47
N TRP A 221 -15.77 -4.32 -0.94
CA TRP A 221 -14.38 -4.46 -1.41
C TRP A 221 -13.38 -4.61 -0.26
N ASP A 222 -13.61 -3.93 0.86
CA ASP A 222 -12.92 -4.22 2.13
C ASP A 222 -13.76 -5.23 2.93
N PRO A 223 -13.30 -6.46 3.19
CA PRO A 223 -14.07 -7.41 4.00
C PRO A 223 -14.04 -7.08 5.50
N ASN A 224 -13.14 -6.21 5.93
CA ASN A 224 -12.91 -5.91 7.35
C ASN A 224 -13.76 -4.74 7.84
N ASN A 225 -13.87 -4.62 9.16
CA ASN A 225 -14.23 -3.35 9.80
C ASN A 225 -13.00 -2.43 9.87
N GLY A 226 -13.24 -1.16 10.22
CA GLY A 226 -12.16 -0.22 10.53
C GLY A 226 -11.72 -0.28 11.98
N GLN A 227 -10.69 0.49 12.30
CA GLN A 227 -10.11 0.62 13.64
C GLN A 227 -9.53 2.02 13.85
N ILE A 228 -9.32 2.39 15.12
CA ILE A 228 -8.39 3.46 15.48
C ILE A 228 -7.05 2.82 15.85
N LEU A 229 -5.99 3.14 15.10
CA LEU A 229 -4.62 2.80 15.45
C LEU A 229 -4.10 3.83 16.47
N ILE A 230 -3.47 3.35 17.54
CA ILE A 230 -2.99 4.16 18.67
C ILE A 230 -1.48 3.98 18.80
N SER A 231 -0.72 5.06 18.64
CA SER A 231 0.72 5.14 18.93
C SER A 231 0.97 5.96 20.19
N THR A 232 2.04 5.66 20.91
CA THR A 232 2.58 6.49 22.01
C THR A 232 4.07 6.84 21.81
N ASP A 233 4.58 6.71 20.59
CA ASP A 233 5.99 6.79 20.23
C ASP A 233 6.23 7.47 18.87
N TYR A 234 5.40 8.48 18.53
CA TYR A 234 5.43 9.24 17.27
C TYR A 234 5.19 8.38 16.00
N GLY A 235 4.47 7.26 16.14
CA GLY A 235 4.09 6.36 15.05
C GLY A 235 5.08 5.23 14.78
N ALA A 236 5.99 4.92 15.71
CA ALA A 236 6.93 3.81 15.55
C ALA A 236 6.30 2.45 15.87
N SER A 237 5.26 2.41 16.72
CA SER A 237 4.45 1.22 16.98
C SER A 237 2.99 1.56 17.25
N PHE A 238 2.08 0.62 16.92
CA PHE A 238 0.64 0.85 17.04
C PHE A 238 -0.08 -0.31 17.74
N THR A 239 -1.06 0.05 18.58
CA THR A 239 -2.12 -0.85 19.05
C THR A 239 -3.43 -0.52 18.34
N ALA A 240 -4.13 -1.52 17.80
CA ALA A 240 -5.41 -1.32 17.14
C ALA A 240 -6.58 -1.35 18.15
N SER A 241 -7.50 -0.39 18.04
CA SER A 241 -8.81 -0.37 18.72
C SER A 241 -9.91 -0.59 17.68
N PRO A 242 -10.47 -1.81 17.54
CA PRO A 242 -11.45 -2.13 16.51
C PRO A 242 -12.77 -1.38 16.66
N LEU A 243 -13.36 -0.99 15.53
CA LEU A 243 -14.69 -0.38 15.47
C LEU A 243 -15.74 -1.43 15.03
N PRO A 244 -17.01 -1.30 15.44
CA PRO A 244 -18.08 -2.21 15.03
C PRO A 244 -18.63 -1.93 13.62
N PHE A 245 -17.95 -1.11 12.82
CA PHE A 245 -18.32 -0.69 11.46
C PHE A 245 -17.07 -0.39 10.62
N LYS A 246 -17.25 -0.17 9.32
CA LYS A 246 -16.16 0.12 8.36
C LYS A 246 -15.75 1.59 8.36
N VAL A 247 -14.49 1.83 8.00
CA VAL A 247 -13.90 3.16 7.79
C VAL A 247 -13.59 3.30 6.29
N GLY A 248 -13.63 4.52 5.75
CA GLY A 248 -13.69 4.77 4.31
C GLY A 248 -12.52 5.61 3.78
N GLY A 249 -11.28 5.19 4.06
CA GLY A 249 -10.06 5.89 3.68
C GLY A 249 -9.98 6.23 2.18
N ASN A 250 -10.46 5.35 1.30
CA ASN A 250 -10.54 5.59 -0.14
C ASN A 250 -12.00 5.71 -0.67
N MET A 251 -12.93 6.17 0.17
CA MET A 251 -14.31 6.46 -0.26
C MET A 251 -14.45 7.92 -0.75
N PRO A 252 -15.56 8.31 -1.42
CA PRO A 252 -15.91 9.72 -1.61
C PRO A 252 -15.96 10.49 -0.28
N GLY A 253 -15.65 11.79 -0.29
CA GLY A 253 -15.59 12.64 0.90
C GLY A 253 -14.51 12.30 1.93
N ARG A 254 -13.41 11.67 1.48
CA ARG A 254 -12.18 11.41 2.28
C ARG A 254 -11.28 12.62 2.50
N GLY A 255 -11.49 13.69 1.71
CA GLY A 255 -10.83 14.98 1.91
C GLY A 255 -11.45 15.80 3.05
N MET A 256 -12.76 15.68 3.28
CA MET A 256 -13.42 16.27 4.46
C MET A 256 -12.75 15.79 5.76
N GLY A 257 -12.45 16.72 6.67
CA GLY A 257 -11.76 16.35 7.90
C GLY A 257 -11.22 17.50 8.75
N GLU A 258 -10.57 17.20 9.88
CA GLU A 258 -10.33 15.85 10.39
C GLU A 258 -11.54 15.29 11.16
N ARG A 259 -11.92 14.04 10.85
CA ARG A 259 -13.04 13.34 11.52
C ARG A 259 -12.69 12.86 12.92
N LEU A 260 -11.40 12.73 13.21
CA LEU A 260 -10.85 12.27 14.48
C LEU A 260 -10.20 13.46 15.19
N ALA A 261 -10.55 13.69 16.45
CA ALA A 261 -10.02 14.82 17.24
C ALA A 261 -9.72 14.41 18.68
N VAL A 262 -8.62 14.93 19.23
CA VAL A 262 -8.21 14.79 20.65
C VAL A 262 -8.62 16.06 21.40
N ASP A 263 -9.18 15.91 22.59
CA ASP A 263 -9.55 17.04 23.45
C ASP A 263 -8.29 17.81 23.91
N PRO A 264 -8.19 19.13 23.64
CA PRO A 264 -6.99 19.91 23.92
C PRO A 264 -6.73 20.18 25.40
N HIS A 265 -7.72 19.96 26.27
CA HIS A 265 -7.60 20.13 27.71
C HIS A 265 -7.56 18.79 28.45
N SER A 266 -8.13 17.73 27.89
CA SER A 266 -8.23 16.41 28.52
C SER A 266 -7.97 15.27 27.52
N ASN A 267 -6.73 15.07 27.10
CA ASN A 267 -6.34 14.21 25.97
C ASN A 267 -6.64 12.70 26.10
N ASN A 268 -7.16 12.23 27.23
CA ASN A 268 -7.81 10.91 27.30
C ASN A 268 -9.13 10.86 26.52
N ILE A 269 -9.73 12.02 26.22
CA ILE A 269 -10.98 12.17 25.47
C ILE A 269 -10.67 12.37 23.99
N LEU A 270 -11.33 11.56 23.16
CA LEU A 270 -11.30 11.70 21.71
C LEU A 270 -12.71 11.59 21.16
N PHE A 271 -12.98 12.24 20.04
CA PHE A 271 -14.18 12.06 19.24
C PHE A 271 -13.84 11.58 17.83
N PHE A 272 -14.72 10.76 17.26
CA PHE A 272 -14.61 10.27 15.88
C PHE A 272 -15.97 10.40 15.17
N GLY A 273 -15.96 11.10 14.05
CA GLY A 273 -17.10 11.28 13.16
C GLY A 273 -17.19 10.14 12.12
N ALA A 274 -18.12 9.21 12.30
CA ALA A 274 -18.22 8.03 11.44
C ALA A 274 -19.09 8.23 10.19
N ARG A 275 -18.79 7.43 9.16
CA ARG A 275 -19.52 7.28 7.89
C ARG A 275 -20.77 6.40 8.03
N SER A 276 -21.51 6.23 6.95
CA SER A 276 -22.56 5.19 6.80
C SER A 276 -23.70 5.26 7.82
N GLY A 277 -24.00 6.47 8.33
CA GLY A 277 -25.02 6.67 9.36
C GLY A 277 -24.61 6.25 10.77
N ASN A 278 -23.34 5.86 11.00
CA ASN A 278 -22.87 5.42 12.31
C ASN A 278 -22.81 6.55 13.35
N GLY A 279 -22.75 7.82 12.91
CA GLY A 279 -22.87 9.00 13.76
C GLY A 279 -21.57 9.35 14.50
N LEU A 280 -21.71 10.08 15.61
CA LEU A 280 -20.57 10.53 16.42
C LEU A 280 -20.19 9.48 17.49
N TRP A 281 -18.90 9.23 17.66
CA TRP A 281 -18.34 8.29 18.64
C TRP A 281 -17.36 9.00 19.57
N LYS A 282 -17.25 8.54 20.82
CA LYS A 282 -16.38 9.10 21.87
C LYS A 282 -15.57 8.01 22.57
N SER A 283 -14.29 8.30 22.79
CA SER A 283 -13.40 7.61 23.73
C SER A 283 -13.18 8.50 24.95
N THR A 284 -12.93 7.90 26.12
CA THR A 284 -12.49 8.58 27.34
C THR A 284 -11.24 7.95 27.96
N ASN A 285 -10.57 7.06 27.22
CA ASN A 285 -9.41 6.27 27.66
C ASN A 285 -8.32 6.18 26.58
N PHE A 286 -7.94 7.32 26.00
CA PHE A 286 -6.85 7.44 24.99
C PHE A 286 -7.07 6.52 23.77
N GLY A 287 -8.30 6.47 23.27
CA GLY A 287 -8.69 5.75 22.07
C GLY A 287 -8.92 4.25 22.27
N ALA A 288 -8.63 3.70 23.46
CA ALA A 288 -8.64 2.24 23.67
C ALA A 288 -10.03 1.61 23.50
N THR A 289 -11.12 2.32 23.85
CA THR A 289 -12.50 1.86 23.61
C THR A 289 -13.41 3.00 23.18
N TRP A 290 -14.33 2.72 22.26
CA TRP A 290 -15.24 3.70 21.68
C TRP A 290 -16.70 3.42 22.00
N THR A 291 -17.46 4.47 22.32
CA THR A 291 -18.91 4.41 22.54
C THR A 291 -19.64 5.42 21.65
N LYS A 292 -20.83 5.06 21.15
CA LYS A 292 -21.65 5.97 20.33
C LYS A 292 -22.24 7.08 21.19
N VAL A 293 -22.11 8.33 20.73
CA VAL A 293 -22.68 9.51 21.40
C VAL A 293 -24.16 9.59 21.04
N THR A 294 -25.01 8.88 21.79
CA THR A 294 -26.44 8.74 21.48
C THR A 294 -27.24 10.04 21.57
N SER A 295 -26.70 11.09 22.22
CA SER A 295 -27.27 12.44 22.19
C SER A 295 -27.01 13.19 20.89
N PHE A 296 -26.09 12.73 20.04
CA PHE A 296 -25.87 13.27 18.69
C PHE A 296 -26.68 12.47 17.67
N THR A 297 -27.84 13.00 17.28
CA THR A 297 -28.82 12.27 16.46
C THR A 297 -28.70 12.51 14.95
N ASN A 298 -28.07 13.60 14.51
CA ASN A 298 -27.79 13.80 13.09
C ASN A 298 -26.63 12.91 12.65
N THR A 299 -26.78 12.19 11.54
CA THR A 299 -25.78 11.23 11.04
C THR A 299 -25.40 11.49 9.59
N GLY A 300 -25.75 12.67 9.06
CA GLY A 300 -25.59 13.00 7.63
C GLY A 300 -26.75 12.49 6.77
N THR A 301 -27.12 13.30 5.80
CA THR A 301 -28.11 12.96 4.77
C THR A 301 -27.50 12.80 3.39
N PHE A 302 -26.31 13.36 3.14
CA PHE A 302 -25.71 13.37 1.81
C PHE A 302 -25.11 12.01 1.42
N ILE A 303 -25.43 11.61 0.19
CA ILE A 303 -24.95 10.44 -0.52
C ILE A 303 -24.60 10.95 -1.94
N PRO A 304 -23.36 10.76 -2.44
CA PRO A 304 -22.95 11.24 -3.77
C PRO A 304 -23.85 10.76 -4.92
N ASP A 305 -24.11 9.45 -5.00
CA ASP A 305 -25.06 8.85 -5.94
C ASP A 305 -25.76 7.66 -5.27
N SER A 306 -27.02 7.86 -4.89
CA SER A 306 -27.84 6.82 -4.26
C SER A 306 -28.28 5.70 -5.21
N SER A 307 -28.05 5.83 -6.52
CA SER A 307 -28.34 4.81 -7.52
C SER A 307 -27.20 3.81 -7.76
N ASP A 308 -26.00 4.10 -7.26
CA ASP A 308 -24.82 3.23 -7.42
C ASP A 308 -24.97 1.89 -6.69
N SER A 309 -25.17 0.82 -7.48
CA SER A 309 -25.30 -0.55 -6.97
C SER A 309 -23.99 -1.18 -6.43
N SER A 310 -22.82 -0.58 -6.67
CA SER A 310 -21.54 -1.06 -6.16
C SER A 310 -21.29 -0.75 -4.67
N GLY A 311 -22.06 0.19 -4.11
CA GLY A 311 -21.87 0.70 -2.76
C GLY A 311 -20.77 1.76 -2.62
N TYR A 312 -20.08 2.14 -3.70
CA TYR A 312 -18.96 3.10 -3.64
C TYR A 312 -19.43 4.55 -3.52
N ASN A 313 -20.40 4.98 -4.34
CA ASN A 313 -20.98 6.32 -4.30
C ASN A 313 -22.31 6.39 -3.53
N SER A 314 -22.90 5.25 -3.17
CA SER A 314 -24.22 5.16 -2.52
C SER A 314 -24.17 5.10 -0.98
N ASP A 315 -22.99 5.19 -0.37
CA ASP A 315 -22.85 5.31 1.08
C ASP A 315 -22.98 6.76 1.57
N LYS A 316 -23.44 6.93 2.82
CA LYS A 316 -23.51 8.24 3.48
C LYS A 316 -22.13 8.74 3.89
N ILE A 317 -21.79 9.96 3.48
CA ILE A 317 -20.55 10.64 3.88
C ILE A 317 -20.46 10.82 5.41
N GLY A 318 -21.59 10.99 6.09
CA GLY A 318 -21.68 10.99 7.55
C GLY A 318 -21.24 12.28 8.23
N ILE A 319 -20.46 12.16 9.31
CA ILE A 319 -19.88 13.29 10.04
C ILE A 319 -18.57 13.72 9.35
N ALA A 320 -18.47 15.00 8.97
CA ALA A 320 -17.36 15.52 8.16
C ALA A 320 -16.11 15.86 8.99
N TRP A 321 -16.26 16.48 10.16
CA TRP A 321 -15.15 16.90 11.02
C TRP A 321 -15.59 17.15 12.47
N VAL A 322 -14.64 17.15 13.40
CA VAL A 322 -14.86 17.51 14.81
C VAL A 322 -13.80 18.51 15.27
N THR A 323 -14.22 19.64 15.84
CA THR A 323 -13.32 20.75 16.20
C THR A 323 -13.62 21.21 17.63
N PHE A 324 -12.65 21.05 18.53
CA PHE A 324 -12.73 21.56 19.90
C PHE A 324 -12.48 23.06 19.95
N ASP A 325 -13.23 23.78 20.79
CA ASP A 325 -12.93 25.16 21.12
C ASP A 325 -11.91 25.22 22.27
N SER A 326 -10.62 25.27 21.91
CA SER A 326 -9.50 25.32 22.86
C SER A 326 -9.50 26.57 23.75
N THR A 327 -10.29 27.60 23.44
CA THR A 327 -10.47 28.78 24.31
C THR A 327 -11.39 28.51 25.51
N THR A 328 -12.12 27.39 25.51
CA THR A 328 -13.06 27.02 26.57
C THR A 328 -12.52 25.88 27.43
N GLY A 329 -12.81 25.92 28.74
CA GLY A 329 -12.39 24.89 29.69
C GLY A 329 -11.02 25.17 30.34
N SER A 330 -10.41 24.11 30.86
CA SER A 330 -9.16 24.17 31.59
C SER A 330 -8.45 22.82 31.58
N SER A 331 -7.12 22.82 31.49
CA SER A 331 -6.30 21.60 31.51
C SER A 331 -6.70 20.62 32.61
N GLY A 332 -6.78 19.33 32.25
CA GLY A 332 -7.26 18.24 33.11
C GLY A 332 -8.78 18.11 33.20
N SER A 333 -9.56 18.97 32.52
CA SER A 333 -11.03 18.89 32.44
C SER A 333 -11.50 18.82 30.98
N PRO A 334 -12.63 18.13 30.70
CA PRO A 334 -13.18 18.06 29.34
C PRO A 334 -13.47 19.43 28.75
N THR A 335 -13.10 19.65 27.49
CA THR A 335 -13.36 20.91 26.77
C THR A 335 -14.88 21.12 26.64
N PRO A 336 -15.47 22.22 27.17
CA PRO A 336 -16.92 22.40 27.17
C PRO A 336 -17.52 22.57 25.78
N ARG A 337 -16.92 23.43 24.93
CA ARG A 337 -17.46 23.72 23.60
C ARG A 337 -16.78 22.88 22.52
N ILE A 338 -17.61 22.16 21.76
CA ILE A 338 -17.17 21.25 20.69
C ILE A 338 -18.07 21.49 19.48
N PHE A 339 -17.47 21.70 18.30
CA PHE A 339 -18.17 21.82 17.03
C PHE A 339 -18.07 20.53 16.22
N VAL A 340 -19.13 20.20 15.47
CA VAL A 340 -19.21 19.01 14.61
C VAL A 340 -19.82 19.40 13.26
N GLY A 341 -19.08 19.16 12.19
CA GLY A 341 -19.55 19.27 10.81
C GLY A 341 -20.18 17.97 10.34
N VAL A 342 -21.29 18.05 9.59
CA VAL A 342 -22.10 16.92 9.17
C VAL A 342 -22.47 17.08 7.70
N ALA A 343 -22.23 16.05 6.88
CA ALA A 343 -22.51 16.09 5.46
C ALA A 343 -24.03 16.01 5.19
N SER A 344 -24.67 17.18 5.12
CA SER A 344 -26.09 17.38 4.81
C SER A 344 -26.26 18.64 3.96
N LYS A 345 -27.14 18.59 2.96
CA LYS A 345 -27.62 19.77 2.20
C LYS A 345 -29.10 19.97 2.47
N GLY A 346 -29.56 21.23 2.48
CA GLY A 346 -30.94 21.61 2.80
C GLY A 346 -31.35 21.41 4.27
N ALA A 347 -30.40 21.10 5.15
CA ALA A 347 -30.62 20.84 6.58
C ALA A 347 -29.40 21.28 7.39
N SER A 348 -29.54 21.42 8.71
CA SER A 348 -28.41 21.77 9.58
C SER A 348 -27.24 20.80 9.43
N ASN A 349 -26.07 21.36 9.17
CA ASN A 349 -24.80 20.72 8.85
C ASN A 349 -23.68 21.10 9.85
N VAL A 350 -23.84 22.14 10.68
CA VAL A 350 -22.93 22.49 11.78
C VAL A 350 -23.65 22.44 13.13
N PHE A 351 -23.11 21.65 14.05
CA PHE A 351 -23.63 21.46 15.41
C PHE A 351 -22.60 21.87 16.45
N ALA A 352 -23.07 22.25 17.63
CA ALA A 352 -22.24 22.54 18.78
C ALA A 352 -22.78 21.87 20.06
N SER A 353 -21.87 21.47 20.94
CA SER A 353 -22.10 21.26 22.36
C SER A 353 -21.47 22.41 23.14
N THR A 354 -21.98 22.70 24.34
CA THR A 354 -21.35 23.59 25.33
C THR A 354 -21.16 22.91 26.69
N ASP A 355 -21.33 21.59 26.75
CA ASP A 355 -21.33 20.74 27.94
C ASP A 355 -20.47 19.47 27.75
N ALA A 356 -19.37 19.59 27.01
CA ALA A 356 -18.39 18.54 26.71
C ALA A 356 -18.99 17.30 25.98
N GLY A 357 -20.01 17.56 25.16
CA GLY A 357 -20.68 16.59 24.30
C GLY A 357 -21.82 15.82 24.96
N ALA A 358 -22.37 16.31 26.08
CA ALA A 358 -23.55 15.70 26.69
C ALA A 358 -24.82 16.03 25.90
N THR A 359 -25.02 17.29 25.51
CA THR A 359 -26.10 17.76 24.64
C THR A 359 -25.54 18.50 23.41
N TRP A 360 -26.37 18.58 22.36
CA TRP A 360 -25.96 19.10 21.05
C TRP A 360 -27.11 19.89 20.42
N SER A 361 -26.78 21.02 19.78
CA SER A 361 -27.72 21.87 19.05
C SER A 361 -27.12 22.34 17.73
N ALA A 362 -27.97 22.62 16.74
CA ALA A 362 -27.53 23.24 15.49
C ALA A 362 -27.07 24.69 15.77
N VAL A 363 -25.95 25.11 15.19
CA VAL A 363 -25.47 26.49 15.32
C VAL A 363 -26.40 27.44 14.54
N ALA A 364 -27.04 28.38 15.21
CA ALA A 364 -28.01 29.27 14.57
C ALA A 364 -27.37 30.10 13.42
N GLY A 365 -28.12 30.31 12.34
CA GLY A 365 -27.71 31.16 11.20
C GLY A 365 -26.65 30.56 10.25
N GLN A 366 -26.31 29.28 10.38
CA GLN A 366 -25.41 28.56 9.47
C GLN A 366 -25.94 28.51 8.03
N ASP A 367 -25.04 28.43 7.03
CA ASP A 367 -25.45 28.03 5.68
C ASP A 367 -25.77 26.53 5.64
N THR A 368 -26.91 26.18 5.05
CA THR A 368 -27.35 24.79 4.84
C THR A 368 -27.40 24.40 3.36
N THR A 369 -26.95 25.28 2.47
CA THR A 369 -26.96 25.06 1.01
C THR A 369 -25.94 23.99 0.61
N PHE A 370 -24.79 24.01 1.28
CA PHE A 370 -23.59 23.25 0.91
C PHE A 370 -23.14 22.26 2.01
N LEU A 371 -22.15 21.43 1.69
CA LEU A 371 -21.50 20.48 2.60
C LEU A 371 -20.27 21.11 3.27
N PRO A 372 -20.12 21.07 4.60
CA PRO A 372 -18.97 21.68 5.28
C PRO A 372 -17.74 20.77 5.23
N HIS A 373 -16.73 21.11 4.41
CA HIS A 373 -15.52 20.30 4.21
C HIS A 373 -14.56 20.33 5.41
N LYS A 374 -14.29 21.54 5.92
CA LYS A 374 -13.39 21.79 7.05
C LYS A 374 -14.05 22.75 8.04
N GLY A 375 -13.71 22.62 9.32
CA GLY A 375 -14.08 23.57 10.38
C GLY A 375 -12.87 23.91 11.23
N VAL A 376 -12.27 25.08 11.07
CA VAL A 376 -11.00 25.45 11.71
C VAL A 376 -11.19 26.60 12.69
N LEU A 377 -10.80 26.39 13.95
CA LEU A 377 -10.83 27.41 14.99
C LEU A 377 -9.64 28.37 14.83
N SER A 378 -9.90 29.67 14.94
CA SER A 378 -8.91 30.72 15.21
C SER A 378 -9.07 31.19 16.66
N PRO A 379 -8.26 30.67 17.62
CA PRO A 379 -8.41 30.99 19.03
C PRO A 379 -8.25 32.49 19.32
N ALA A 380 -7.27 33.13 18.66
CA ALA A 380 -6.94 34.53 18.85
C ALA A 380 -8.02 35.49 18.32
N GLU A 381 -8.80 35.07 17.32
CA GLU A 381 -9.94 35.84 16.80
C GLU A 381 -11.28 35.46 17.45
N ASN A 382 -11.27 34.45 18.34
CA ASN A 382 -12.47 33.83 18.90
C ASN A 382 -13.51 33.48 17.80
N ALA A 383 -13.07 32.79 16.75
CA ALA A 383 -13.86 32.51 15.57
C ALA A 383 -13.67 31.09 15.01
N LEU A 384 -14.72 30.52 14.42
CA LEU A 384 -14.67 29.28 13.64
C LEU A 384 -14.81 29.63 12.15
N TYR A 385 -13.86 29.19 11.33
CA TYR A 385 -13.91 29.27 9.87
C TYR A 385 -14.44 27.94 9.32
N VAL A 386 -15.32 28.00 8.32
CA VAL A 386 -15.88 26.81 7.66
C VAL A 386 -15.86 26.99 6.14
N THR A 387 -15.24 26.05 5.43
CA THR A 387 -15.30 25.93 3.96
C THR A 387 -16.42 24.97 3.56
N TYR A 388 -17.05 25.28 2.43
CA TYR A 388 -18.17 24.52 1.91
C TYR A 388 -18.04 24.21 0.41
N SER A 389 -18.58 23.07 -0.02
CA SER A 389 -18.74 22.65 -1.41
C SER A 389 -20.13 22.08 -1.68
N ASP A 390 -20.61 22.13 -2.92
CA ASP A 390 -21.85 21.48 -3.35
C ASP A 390 -21.68 19.98 -3.65
N GLY A 391 -20.45 19.56 -3.97
CA GLY A 391 -19.99 18.16 -4.07
C GLY A 391 -19.32 17.67 -2.79
N ALA A 392 -19.02 16.37 -2.70
CA ALA A 392 -18.42 15.79 -1.49
C ALA A 392 -16.89 15.74 -1.49
N GLY A 393 -16.25 15.97 -2.62
CA GLY A 393 -14.82 15.75 -2.84
C GLY A 393 -14.44 14.25 -2.94
N PRO A 394 -13.21 13.96 -3.38
CA PRO A 394 -12.19 14.94 -3.74
C PRO A 394 -12.28 15.42 -5.19
N TYR A 395 -13.12 14.82 -6.04
CA TYR A 395 -13.10 15.05 -7.50
C TYR A 395 -14.16 16.05 -8.03
N ASP A 396 -15.26 16.21 -7.32
CA ASP A 396 -16.38 17.09 -7.66
C ASP A 396 -16.31 18.44 -6.90
N GLY A 397 -17.39 19.21 -6.95
CA GLY A 397 -17.47 20.56 -6.38
C GLY A 397 -17.46 21.64 -7.46
N THR A 398 -18.65 22.14 -7.79
CA THR A 398 -18.94 23.17 -8.82
C THR A 398 -19.40 24.50 -8.24
N SER A 399 -19.67 24.55 -6.94
CA SER A 399 -20.02 25.77 -6.21
C SER A 399 -19.79 25.58 -4.71
N GLY A 400 -19.70 26.68 -3.97
CA GLY A 400 -19.50 26.63 -2.53
C GLY A 400 -19.40 28.00 -1.91
N ALA A 401 -19.01 28.02 -0.64
CA ALA A 401 -18.90 29.26 0.13
C ALA A 401 -17.86 29.12 1.25
N ILE A 402 -17.47 30.25 1.82
CA ILE A 402 -16.62 30.29 3.02
C ILE A 402 -17.26 31.23 4.02
N TYR A 403 -17.37 30.77 5.26
CA TYR A 403 -17.97 31.55 6.34
C TYR A 403 -17.08 31.61 7.57
N LYS A 404 -17.14 32.76 8.25
CA LYS A 404 -16.57 32.98 9.59
C LYS A 404 -17.71 33.10 10.60
N TYR A 405 -17.69 32.27 11.63
CA TYR A 405 -18.59 32.35 12.78
C TYR A 405 -17.86 33.01 13.96
N SER A 406 -18.35 34.16 14.40
CA SER A 406 -17.86 34.82 15.61
C SER A 406 -18.42 34.14 16.86
N LEU A 407 -17.55 33.61 17.71
CA LEU A 407 -17.94 32.96 18.97
C LEU A 407 -18.36 33.98 20.04
N THR A 408 -17.97 35.25 19.90
CA THR A 408 -18.37 36.35 20.79
C THR A 408 -19.80 36.82 20.51
N SER A 409 -20.13 37.05 19.23
CA SER A 409 -21.43 37.60 18.82
C SER A 409 -22.44 36.55 18.34
N SER A 410 -22.01 35.30 18.17
CA SER A 410 -22.81 34.21 17.58
C SER A 410 -23.35 34.54 16.18
N THR A 411 -22.55 35.24 15.37
CA THR A 411 -22.91 35.69 14.02
C THR A 411 -22.03 35.05 12.96
N TRP A 412 -22.66 34.62 11.85
CA TRP A 412 -21.98 34.16 10.64
C TRP A 412 -21.77 35.33 9.66
N THR A 413 -20.59 35.40 9.08
CA THR A 413 -20.23 36.32 7.99
C THR A 413 -19.78 35.51 6.79
N ASN A 414 -20.39 35.74 5.62
CA ASN A 414 -19.89 35.19 4.36
C ASN A 414 -18.61 35.95 3.97
N ILE A 415 -17.54 35.21 3.73
CA ILE A 415 -16.20 35.71 3.39
C ILE A 415 -15.68 34.99 2.13
N THR A 416 -16.56 34.62 1.21
CA THR A 416 -16.19 33.87 0.00
C THR A 416 -15.30 34.72 -0.93
N PRO A 417 -14.14 34.22 -1.40
CA PRO A 417 -13.16 35.03 -2.16
C PRO A 417 -13.63 35.54 -3.53
N VAL A 418 -14.59 34.85 -4.15
CA VAL A 418 -15.06 35.07 -5.53
C VAL A 418 -16.58 34.95 -5.61
N SER A 419 -17.19 35.46 -6.69
CA SER A 419 -18.64 35.44 -6.88
C SER A 419 -19.01 35.48 -8.37
N GLY A 420 -20.29 35.28 -8.71
CA GLY A 420 -20.75 35.30 -10.09
C GLY A 420 -20.15 34.17 -10.93
N SER A 421 -19.69 34.49 -12.14
CA SER A 421 -19.04 33.52 -13.05
C SER A 421 -17.71 32.97 -12.53
N ASP A 422 -17.07 33.66 -11.60
CA ASP A 422 -15.75 33.27 -11.09
C ASP A 422 -15.86 32.21 -9.97
N LEU A 423 -17.07 31.89 -9.52
CA LEU A 423 -17.38 30.85 -8.55
C LEU A 423 -17.95 29.61 -9.25
N TYR A 424 -17.07 28.81 -9.85
CA TYR A 424 -17.38 27.55 -10.55
C TYR A 424 -16.79 26.31 -9.84
N PHE A 425 -16.44 26.46 -8.57
CA PHE A 425 -15.86 25.44 -7.70
C PHE A 425 -16.38 25.61 -6.27
N GLY A 426 -16.30 24.53 -5.47
CA GLY A 426 -16.43 24.60 -4.01
C GLY A 426 -15.11 24.96 -3.33
N PHE A 427 -15.09 24.87 -1.99
CA PHE A 427 -13.88 25.10 -1.19
C PHE A 427 -13.58 23.89 -0.29
N GLY A 428 -12.36 23.38 -0.40
CA GLY A 428 -11.86 22.24 0.38
C GLY A 428 -10.91 22.72 1.48
N GLY A 429 -9.61 22.66 1.20
CA GLY A 429 -8.54 23.04 2.13
C GLY A 429 -8.75 24.41 2.77
N LEU A 430 -8.52 24.47 4.09
CA LEU A 430 -8.72 25.64 4.94
C LEU A 430 -7.67 25.63 6.05
N THR A 431 -6.99 26.76 6.26
CA THR A 431 -6.05 26.94 7.38
C THR A 431 -6.04 28.38 7.86
N VAL A 432 -5.69 28.56 9.14
CA VAL A 432 -5.46 29.86 9.79
C VAL A 432 -4.01 29.91 10.26
N ASP A 433 -3.44 31.11 10.40
CA ASP A 433 -2.09 31.29 10.97
C ASP A 433 -2.18 31.60 12.48
N PRO A 434 -1.75 30.70 13.38
CA PRO A 434 -1.80 30.95 14.82
C PRO A 434 -0.86 32.06 15.30
N GLN A 435 0.19 32.36 14.53
CA GLN A 435 1.16 33.42 14.84
C GLN A 435 0.70 34.79 14.29
N LYS A 436 -0.19 34.82 13.30
CA LYS A 436 -0.75 36.03 12.68
C LYS A 436 -2.28 36.02 12.61
N PRO A 437 -2.97 36.32 13.73
CA PRO A 437 -4.44 36.39 13.79
C PRO A 437 -5.03 37.26 12.68
N GLY A 438 -6.11 36.79 12.06
CA GLY A 438 -6.68 37.40 10.85
C GLY A 438 -6.11 36.84 9.54
N THR A 439 -5.03 36.06 9.57
CA THR A 439 -4.54 35.37 8.38
C THR A 439 -5.25 34.02 8.20
N VAL A 440 -5.83 33.83 7.01
CA VAL A 440 -6.55 32.62 6.61
C VAL A 440 -6.26 32.31 5.14
N MET A 441 -6.12 31.03 4.81
CA MET A 441 -5.92 30.53 3.45
C MET A 441 -6.89 29.40 3.12
N VAL A 442 -7.32 29.36 1.86
CA VAL A 442 -8.36 28.46 1.35
C VAL A 442 -8.07 28.00 -0.08
N ALA A 443 -8.40 26.76 -0.41
CA ALA A 443 -8.20 26.18 -1.74
C ALA A 443 -9.52 25.87 -2.46
N ALA A 444 -9.53 26.04 -3.78
CA ALA A 444 -10.64 25.67 -4.65
C ALA A 444 -10.75 24.15 -4.83
N LEU A 445 -11.97 23.63 -4.78
CA LEU A 445 -12.33 22.21 -4.89
C LEU A 445 -13.57 22.06 -5.78
N ASN A 446 -13.45 21.85 -7.10
CA ASN A 446 -12.22 21.75 -7.89
C ASN A 446 -12.18 22.75 -9.05
N SER A 447 -11.08 23.52 -9.10
CA SER A 447 -10.71 24.28 -10.29
C SER A 447 -9.90 23.39 -11.24
N TRP A 448 -10.58 22.55 -12.02
CA TRP A 448 -9.95 21.64 -12.98
C TRP A 448 -9.36 22.34 -14.22
N TRP A 449 -9.81 23.56 -14.50
CA TRP A 449 -9.28 24.43 -15.54
C TRP A 449 -9.46 25.88 -15.08
N PRO A 450 -8.50 26.79 -15.32
CA PRO A 450 -7.26 26.61 -16.09
C PRO A 450 -6.09 26.01 -15.29
N GLU A 451 -6.23 25.98 -13.96
CA GLU A 451 -5.19 25.79 -12.95
C GLU A 451 -5.90 25.66 -11.58
N GLY A 452 -5.27 25.00 -10.61
CA GLY A 452 -5.73 25.02 -9.21
C GLY A 452 -5.64 26.42 -8.61
N GLN A 453 -6.51 26.79 -7.67
CA GLN A 453 -6.48 28.13 -7.05
C GLN A 453 -6.43 28.08 -5.53
N ILE A 454 -5.56 28.92 -4.95
CA ILE A 454 -5.44 29.13 -3.51
C ILE A 454 -5.58 30.63 -3.24
N PHE A 455 -6.41 30.99 -2.27
CA PHE A 455 -6.62 32.37 -1.84
C PHE A 455 -6.06 32.60 -0.45
N ARG A 456 -5.49 33.79 -0.22
CA ARG A 456 -5.01 34.24 1.09
C ARG A 456 -5.66 35.57 1.48
N SER A 457 -6.06 35.67 2.74
CA SER A 457 -6.48 36.89 3.42
C SER A 457 -5.62 37.11 4.65
N THR A 458 -5.40 38.37 5.02
CA THR A 458 -4.68 38.80 6.25
C THR A 458 -5.57 39.68 7.16
N ASN A 459 -6.87 39.76 6.85
CA ASN A 459 -7.86 40.58 7.58
C ASN A 459 -9.16 39.82 7.85
N GLY A 460 -9.03 38.53 8.17
CA GLY A 460 -10.11 37.65 8.64
C GLY A 460 -11.11 37.25 7.54
N GLY A 461 -10.71 37.31 6.27
CA GLY A 461 -11.56 37.04 5.11
C GLY A 461 -12.29 38.26 4.55
N THR A 462 -11.99 39.48 5.02
CA THR A 462 -12.63 40.71 4.52
C THR A 462 -12.21 41.03 3.08
N THR A 463 -10.92 40.82 2.76
CA THR A 463 -10.40 40.87 1.40
C THR A 463 -9.48 39.69 1.15
N TRP A 464 -9.50 39.18 -0.08
CA TRP A 464 -8.69 38.05 -0.52
C TRP A 464 -7.79 38.42 -1.67
N THR A 465 -6.74 37.64 -1.85
CA THR A 465 -5.89 37.73 -3.02
C THR A 465 -5.49 36.32 -3.48
N PRO A 466 -5.49 36.03 -4.79
CA PRO A 466 -5.22 34.70 -5.32
C PRO A 466 -3.73 34.42 -5.52
N LEU A 467 -3.40 33.15 -5.74
CA LEU A 467 -2.06 32.65 -6.08
C LEU A 467 -1.68 32.92 -7.55
N TRP A 468 -2.68 33.03 -8.42
CA TRP A 468 -2.54 33.54 -9.78
C TRP A 468 -3.78 34.36 -10.18
N ALA A 469 -3.61 35.26 -11.15
CA ALA A 469 -4.73 35.98 -11.78
C ALA A 469 -4.56 36.01 -13.30
N TRP A 470 -5.65 36.18 -14.04
CA TRP A 470 -5.58 36.37 -15.48
C TRP A 470 -4.75 37.61 -15.85
N ALA A 471 -3.93 37.48 -16.89
CA ALA A 471 -3.27 38.61 -17.57
C ALA A 471 -4.09 38.94 -18.82
N ASN A 472 -3.59 38.59 -20.01
CA ASN A 472 -4.37 38.58 -21.24
C ASN A 472 -4.59 37.13 -21.66
N TYR A 473 -5.83 36.63 -21.62
CA TYR A 473 -6.13 35.22 -21.92
C TYR A 473 -5.46 34.74 -23.23
N PRO A 474 -4.72 33.62 -23.24
CA PRO A 474 -4.60 32.59 -22.19
C PRO A 474 -3.48 32.78 -21.16
N GLU A 475 -2.80 33.92 -21.14
CA GLU A 475 -1.71 34.22 -20.19
C GLU A 475 -2.23 34.52 -18.77
N MET A 476 -1.47 34.09 -17.77
CA MET A 476 -1.73 34.31 -16.34
C MET A 476 -0.54 34.96 -15.64
N ASN A 477 -0.83 35.90 -14.75
CA ASN A 477 0.08 36.36 -13.72
C ASN A 477 0.17 35.29 -12.62
N LYS A 478 1.24 34.50 -12.60
CA LYS A 478 1.55 33.55 -11.51
C LYS A 478 2.33 34.28 -10.41
N TYR A 479 1.86 34.24 -9.17
CA TYR A 479 2.51 34.91 -8.03
C TYR A 479 3.38 33.98 -7.20
N TYR A 480 4.04 33.03 -7.88
CA TYR A 480 4.91 32.03 -7.28
C TYR A 480 6.09 31.66 -8.19
N THR A 481 7.17 31.13 -7.59
CA THR A 481 8.16 30.29 -8.26
C THR A 481 7.78 28.82 -8.06
N TYR A 482 8.20 27.96 -8.98
CA TYR A 482 7.86 26.54 -8.97
C TYR A 482 9.13 25.69 -9.04
N SER A 483 9.19 24.58 -8.28
CA SER A 483 10.18 23.53 -8.50
C SER A 483 9.71 22.11 -8.19
N ASP A 484 9.98 21.20 -9.11
CA ASP A 484 9.76 19.76 -9.01
C ASP A 484 11.07 18.96 -9.00
N SER A 485 12.19 19.59 -8.61
CA SER A 485 13.53 18.97 -8.65
C SER A 485 13.68 17.63 -7.91
N LEU A 486 12.78 17.30 -6.97
CA LEU A 486 12.73 16.00 -6.27
C LEU A 486 11.78 14.97 -6.93
N ALA A 487 10.96 15.39 -7.88
CA ALA A 487 10.00 14.59 -8.65
C ALA A 487 9.79 15.18 -10.07
N PRO A 488 10.82 15.19 -10.95
CA PRO A 488 10.79 16.00 -12.19
C PRO A 488 9.77 15.54 -13.23
N TRP A 489 9.14 14.38 -13.02
CA TRP A 489 8.05 13.88 -13.84
C TRP A 489 6.74 14.66 -13.66
N LEU A 490 6.60 15.50 -12.62
CA LEU A 490 5.40 16.31 -12.36
C LEU A 490 5.15 17.39 -13.44
N GLY A 491 6.19 17.84 -14.13
CA GLY A 491 6.05 18.85 -15.18
C GLY A 491 7.37 19.53 -15.56
N PRO A 492 7.31 20.74 -16.14
CA PRO A 492 8.48 21.57 -16.34
C PRO A 492 8.90 22.28 -15.04
N ASN A 493 10.18 22.17 -14.68
CA ASN A 493 10.83 22.85 -13.53
C ASN A 493 11.02 24.38 -13.74
N TYR A 494 9.97 25.07 -14.19
CA TYR A 494 9.87 26.54 -14.31
C TYR A 494 8.41 26.96 -14.19
N VAL A 495 8.12 28.25 -14.01
CA VAL A 495 6.74 28.75 -13.92
C VAL A 495 6.09 28.85 -15.31
N ASP A 496 5.04 28.07 -15.56
CA ASP A 496 4.27 28.15 -16.80
C ASP A 496 3.28 29.33 -16.74
N GLY A 497 3.44 30.29 -17.65
CA GLY A 497 2.57 31.45 -17.74
C GLY A 497 1.23 31.20 -18.45
N THR A 498 0.99 29.99 -18.97
CA THR A 498 -0.15 29.69 -19.86
C THR A 498 -1.20 28.80 -19.18
N ALA A 499 -2.48 28.96 -19.57
CA ALA A 499 -3.57 28.12 -19.09
C ALA A 499 -3.45 26.65 -19.55
N GLY A 500 -3.77 25.71 -18.65
CA GLY A 500 -3.91 24.27 -18.93
C GLY A 500 -2.89 23.37 -18.23
N ASN A 501 -1.74 23.89 -17.80
CA ASN A 501 -0.76 23.16 -17.00
C ASN A 501 -1.05 23.34 -15.51
N LEU A 502 -1.31 22.25 -14.78
CA LEU A 502 -1.82 22.30 -13.39
C LEU A 502 -0.68 22.33 -12.35
N GLN A 503 0.19 23.34 -12.42
CA GLN A 503 1.36 23.45 -11.53
C GLN A 503 1.01 23.79 -10.08
N VAL A 504 -0.14 24.42 -9.83
CA VAL A 504 -0.68 24.57 -8.47
C VAL A 504 -1.25 23.25 -7.99
N GLY A 505 -1.89 22.47 -8.87
CA GLY A 505 -2.42 21.14 -8.60
C GLY A 505 -3.96 21.09 -8.50
N TRP A 506 -4.47 19.93 -8.09
CA TRP A 506 -5.91 19.59 -8.05
C TRP A 506 -6.24 18.75 -6.81
N MET A 507 -7.54 18.55 -6.50
CA MET A 507 -8.02 17.80 -5.31
C MET A 507 -7.50 18.39 -3.98
N MET A 508 -7.36 19.72 -3.89
CA MET A 508 -6.68 20.41 -2.77
C MET A 508 -7.53 20.48 -1.48
N GLU A 509 -7.70 19.33 -0.85
CA GLU A 509 -8.40 19.16 0.43
C GLU A 509 -7.48 19.36 1.64
N ALA A 510 -6.17 19.06 1.52
CA ALA A 510 -5.19 19.38 2.55
C ALA A 510 -4.54 20.73 2.24
N LEU A 511 -4.60 21.67 3.16
CA LEU A 511 -3.89 22.95 3.13
C LEU A 511 -3.63 23.38 4.58
N VAL A 512 -2.37 23.63 4.94
CA VAL A 512 -1.93 23.96 6.31
C VAL A 512 -0.79 24.97 6.34
N ILE A 513 -0.81 25.84 7.34
CA ILE A 513 0.34 26.65 7.78
C ILE A 513 0.91 26.00 9.05
N ASP A 514 2.24 25.95 9.19
CA ASP A 514 2.91 25.46 10.39
C ASP A 514 2.56 26.37 11.59
N PRO A 515 1.99 25.85 12.69
CA PRO A 515 1.61 26.65 13.85
C PRO A 515 2.79 27.34 14.54
N PHE A 516 4.03 26.97 14.21
CA PHE A 516 5.27 27.54 14.75
C PHE A 516 6.11 28.29 13.71
N ASP A 517 5.66 28.41 12.46
CA ASP A 517 6.33 29.20 11.42
C ASP A 517 5.37 29.64 10.30
N SER A 518 4.92 30.90 10.36
CA SER A 518 4.08 31.53 9.31
C SER A 518 4.64 31.47 7.88
N ASN A 519 5.91 31.11 7.67
CA ASN A 519 6.47 30.90 6.33
C ASN A 519 6.34 29.47 5.82
N HIS A 520 6.25 28.49 6.71
CA HIS A 520 6.18 27.08 6.36
C HIS A 520 4.73 26.69 6.12
N TRP A 521 4.45 26.20 4.92
CA TRP A 521 3.10 25.84 4.49
C TRP A 521 3.16 24.63 3.56
N LEU A 522 2.16 23.76 3.68
CA LEU A 522 2.05 22.52 2.93
C LEU A 522 0.60 22.34 2.46
N TYR A 523 0.43 21.75 1.29
CA TYR A 523 -0.88 21.37 0.77
C TYR A 523 -0.78 20.10 -0.07
N GLY A 524 -1.78 19.25 0.04
CA GLY A 524 -1.87 18.00 -0.70
C GLY A 524 -2.62 18.19 -2.01
N THR A 525 -2.19 17.46 -3.04
CA THR A 525 -2.88 17.36 -4.33
C THR A 525 -3.17 15.89 -4.63
N GLY A 526 -3.88 15.62 -5.73
CA GLY A 526 -4.08 14.26 -6.24
C GLY A 526 -2.80 13.53 -6.73
N ALA A 527 -1.63 14.17 -6.66
CA ALA A 527 -0.35 13.55 -7.09
C ALA A 527 0.85 13.80 -6.15
N THR A 528 0.85 14.83 -5.30
CA THR A 528 2.01 15.19 -4.45
C THR A 528 1.61 16.04 -3.23
N ILE A 529 2.57 16.32 -2.34
CA ILE A 529 2.52 17.45 -1.40
C ILE A 529 3.34 18.58 -2.00
N TYR A 530 2.72 19.74 -2.16
CA TYR A 530 3.39 21.00 -2.48
C TYR A 530 3.49 21.90 -1.25
N GLY A 531 4.38 22.89 -1.29
CA GLY A 531 4.51 23.88 -0.24
C GLY A 531 5.78 24.70 -0.34
N GLY A 532 6.13 25.40 0.73
CA GLY A 532 7.32 26.24 0.78
C GLY A 532 7.65 26.75 2.18
N HIS A 533 8.73 27.53 2.27
CA HIS A 533 9.26 28.11 3.51
C HIS A 533 9.42 29.64 3.43
N ASP A 534 8.55 30.31 2.67
CA ASP A 534 8.58 31.76 2.46
C ASP A 534 7.19 32.40 2.25
N LEU A 535 6.13 31.78 2.78
CA LEU A 535 4.73 32.20 2.59
C LEU A 535 4.47 33.69 2.89
N LEU A 536 5.22 34.32 3.79
CA LEU A 536 5.05 35.75 4.08
C LEU A 536 5.43 36.68 2.91
N LYS A 537 6.13 36.19 1.88
CA LYS A 537 6.30 36.90 0.61
C LYS A 537 4.99 37.07 -0.15
N TRP A 538 3.94 36.31 0.17
CA TRP A 538 2.60 36.53 -0.37
C TRP A 538 2.08 37.93 -0.01
N ASP A 539 2.38 38.38 1.20
CA ASP A 539 1.87 39.62 1.80
C ASP A 539 2.62 40.87 1.33
N ALA A 540 3.60 40.73 0.44
CA ALA A 540 4.37 41.84 -0.13
C ALA A 540 3.47 42.78 -0.96
N ALA A 541 3.56 44.09 -0.71
CA ALA A 541 2.75 45.11 -1.37
C ALA A 541 3.02 45.23 -2.88
N THR A 542 4.21 44.82 -3.34
CA THR A 542 4.60 44.74 -4.75
C THR A 542 5.42 43.47 -4.98
N GLY A 543 5.34 42.91 -6.20
CA GLY A 543 6.19 41.78 -6.60
C GLY A 543 5.97 40.48 -5.84
N ARG A 544 4.72 40.21 -5.40
CA ARG A 544 4.33 38.96 -4.73
C ARG A 544 4.93 37.74 -5.43
N ASN A 545 5.71 36.96 -4.67
CA ASN A 545 6.31 35.75 -5.19
C ASN A 545 6.67 34.78 -4.04
N VAL A 546 5.84 33.76 -3.82
CA VAL A 546 6.11 32.64 -2.88
C VAL A 546 6.77 31.48 -3.61
N SER A 547 7.55 30.66 -2.92
CA SER A 547 8.11 29.43 -3.49
C SER A 547 7.12 28.27 -3.31
N ILE A 548 6.82 27.57 -4.41
CA ILE A 548 6.14 26.28 -4.42
C ILE A 548 7.14 25.22 -4.85
N SER A 549 7.32 24.20 -4.03
CA SER A 549 8.18 23.05 -4.34
C SER A 549 7.46 21.74 -4.02
N SER A 550 7.77 20.68 -4.78
CA SER A 550 7.34 19.32 -4.45
C SER A 550 8.09 18.84 -3.19
N LEU A 551 7.34 18.67 -2.09
CA LEU A 551 7.84 18.38 -0.74
C LEU A 551 7.31 17.03 -0.22
N ALA A 552 7.13 16.05 -1.12
CA ALA A 552 6.67 14.70 -0.82
C ALA A 552 7.81 13.65 -0.91
N ASP A 553 9.07 14.03 -0.70
CA ASP A 553 10.18 13.06 -0.74
C ASP A 553 10.07 12.05 0.41
N GLY A 554 10.21 10.75 0.11
CA GLY A 554 9.93 9.67 1.05
C GLY A 554 8.45 9.23 1.12
N ILE A 555 7.52 10.00 0.55
CA ILE A 555 6.18 9.49 0.21
C ILE A 555 6.29 8.76 -1.13
N GLU A 556 5.79 7.52 -1.15
CA GLU A 556 5.72 6.68 -2.35
C GLU A 556 4.35 6.01 -2.28
N GLU A 557 3.38 6.55 -3.03
CA GLU A 557 1.96 6.22 -2.89
C GLU A 557 1.33 5.57 -4.14
N THR A 558 2.14 5.32 -5.16
CA THR A 558 1.65 4.83 -6.44
C THR A 558 1.03 3.43 -6.35
N ALA A 559 -0.02 3.21 -7.16
CA ALA A 559 -0.58 1.88 -7.40
C ALA A 559 0.11 1.24 -8.62
N ILE A 560 0.78 0.11 -8.41
CA ILE A 560 1.60 -0.56 -9.43
C ILE A 560 0.80 -1.66 -10.11
N LEU A 561 0.75 -1.65 -11.45
CA LEU A 561 -0.11 -2.52 -12.26
C LEU A 561 0.69 -3.51 -13.13
N GLY A 562 1.96 -3.22 -13.38
CA GLY A 562 2.90 -4.10 -14.08
C GLY A 562 4.36 -3.73 -13.79
N LEU A 563 5.23 -4.72 -13.71
CA LEU A 563 6.68 -4.56 -13.51
C LEU A 563 7.45 -5.52 -14.42
N ILE A 564 8.49 -5.02 -15.08
CA ILE A 564 9.48 -5.84 -15.79
C ILE A 564 10.90 -5.36 -15.46
N SER A 565 11.82 -6.30 -15.23
CA SER A 565 13.26 -6.05 -15.19
C SER A 565 13.90 -6.78 -16.37
N PRO A 566 14.18 -6.09 -17.50
CA PRO A 566 14.81 -6.71 -18.66
C PRO A 566 16.25 -7.20 -18.35
N PRO A 567 16.76 -8.23 -19.04
CA PRO A 567 18.14 -8.71 -18.86
C PRO A 567 19.23 -7.73 -19.32
N SER A 568 18.87 -6.69 -20.07
CA SER A 568 19.76 -5.62 -20.52
C SER A 568 18.99 -4.30 -20.67
N GLY A 569 19.69 -3.16 -20.58
CA GLY A 569 19.05 -1.84 -20.55
C GLY A 569 18.67 -1.40 -19.12
N PRO A 570 17.55 -0.70 -18.91
CA PRO A 570 17.16 -0.13 -17.61
C PRO A 570 17.10 -1.15 -16.46
N THR A 571 17.18 -0.66 -15.22
CA THR A 571 17.13 -1.51 -14.02
C THR A 571 15.72 -2.09 -13.82
N LEU A 572 14.70 -1.25 -13.97
CA LEU A 572 13.29 -1.61 -13.83
C LEU A 572 12.43 -0.76 -14.77
N ILE A 573 11.30 -1.27 -15.21
CA ILE A 573 10.26 -0.52 -15.93
C ILE A 573 8.92 -0.83 -15.27
N SER A 574 8.11 0.20 -15.01
CA SER A 574 6.87 0.08 -14.23
C SER A 574 5.67 0.69 -14.94
N ALA A 575 4.56 -0.05 -14.99
CA ALA A 575 3.23 0.43 -15.35
C ALA A 575 2.47 0.81 -14.08
N VAL A 576 1.92 2.02 -14.04
CA VAL A 576 1.47 2.71 -12.82
C VAL A 576 0.09 3.33 -13.06
N GLY A 577 -0.73 3.36 -12.01
CA GLY A 577 -1.99 4.10 -11.99
C GLY A 577 -1.77 5.61 -11.91
N ASP A 578 -2.65 6.38 -12.53
CA ASP A 578 -2.78 7.86 -12.49
C ASP A 578 -1.62 8.67 -13.10
N ILE A 579 -0.37 8.22 -12.94
CA ILE A 579 0.85 8.88 -13.44
C ILE A 579 1.61 8.01 -14.47
N GLN A 580 0.87 7.21 -15.24
CA GLN A 580 1.33 6.36 -16.35
C GLN A 580 2.29 5.21 -16.02
N GLY A 581 3.52 5.53 -15.62
CA GLY A 581 4.63 4.60 -15.65
C GLY A 581 5.97 5.24 -15.99
N PHE A 582 7.05 4.50 -15.72
CA PHE A 582 8.41 5.01 -15.69
C PHE A 582 9.44 4.00 -16.19
N VAL A 583 10.57 4.52 -16.68
CA VAL A 583 11.82 3.79 -16.92
C VAL A 583 12.80 4.13 -15.80
N HIS A 584 13.13 3.16 -14.96
CA HIS A 584 14.01 3.33 -13.81
C HIS A 584 15.44 2.94 -14.16
N ASN A 585 16.24 3.92 -14.57
CA ASN A 585 17.68 3.75 -14.77
C ASN A 585 18.44 3.66 -13.42
N SER A 586 17.91 4.30 -12.37
CA SER A 586 18.36 4.21 -10.98
C SER A 586 17.20 3.77 -10.11
N LEU A 587 17.47 3.08 -9.00
CA LEU A 587 16.46 2.75 -7.99
C LEU A 587 16.35 3.84 -6.90
N THR A 588 17.26 4.81 -6.87
CA THR A 588 17.39 5.81 -5.80
C THR A 588 17.33 7.25 -6.30
N ALA A 589 16.93 7.47 -7.54
CA ALA A 589 16.74 8.80 -8.14
C ALA A 589 15.43 8.81 -8.93
N ALA A 590 14.64 9.86 -8.76
CA ALA A 590 13.36 10.04 -9.43
C ALA A 590 13.54 9.99 -10.97
N PRO A 591 12.63 9.34 -11.71
CA PRO A 591 12.57 9.44 -13.17
C PRO A 591 12.40 10.90 -13.62
N ALA A 592 13.10 11.28 -14.68
CA ALA A 592 13.01 12.64 -15.22
C ALA A 592 11.64 12.93 -15.85
N HIS A 593 10.99 11.92 -16.43
CA HIS A 593 9.69 12.03 -17.09
C HIS A 593 8.88 10.75 -16.84
N SER A 594 7.55 10.90 -16.79
CA SER A 594 6.60 9.84 -17.11
C SER A 594 6.69 9.49 -18.60
N TRP A 595 5.88 8.54 -19.06
CA TRP A 595 5.85 8.20 -20.48
C TRP A 595 5.17 9.27 -21.34
N THR A 596 5.54 9.28 -22.62
CA THR A 596 4.94 10.16 -23.63
C THR A 596 4.71 9.38 -24.92
N ASN A 597 3.88 9.92 -25.81
CA ASN A 597 3.53 9.36 -27.13
C ASN A 597 3.15 7.85 -27.16
N PRO A 598 1.94 7.47 -26.75
CA PRO A 598 0.86 8.29 -26.21
C PRO A 598 1.02 8.55 -24.71
N GLU A 599 0.35 9.58 -24.22
CA GLU A 599 0.15 9.85 -22.80
C GLU A 599 -1.25 9.35 -22.40
N TRP A 600 -1.32 8.60 -21.31
CA TRP A 600 -2.56 8.09 -20.70
C TRP A 600 -2.63 8.61 -19.25
N SER A 601 -3.73 8.36 -18.54
CA SER A 601 -3.67 8.45 -17.06
C SER A 601 -2.97 7.21 -16.48
N THR A 602 -3.43 6.03 -16.88
CA THR A 602 -3.01 4.75 -16.32
C THR A 602 -2.48 3.80 -17.39
N THR A 603 -1.40 3.10 -17.08
CA THR A 603 -0.97 1.91 -17.83
C THR A 603 -1.33 0.65 -17.07
N SER A 604 -2.08 -0.26 -17.70
CA SER A 604 -2.54 -1.49 -17.06
C SER A 604 -1.59 -2.69 -17.14
N ASP A 605 -0.67 -2.73 -18.12
CA ASP A 605 0.34 -3.80 -18.24
C ASP A 605 1.49 -3.45 -19.19
N ILE A 606 2.61 -4.17 -19.04
CA ILE A 606 3.84 -4.06 -19.84
C ILE A 606 4.51 -5.42 -20.04
N ASP A 607 5.16 -5.61 -21.18
CA ASP A 607 5.98 -6.80 -21.47
C ASP A 607 7.18 -6.49 -22.40
N PHE A 608 8.20 -7.37 -22.38
CA PHE A 608 9.39 -7.28 -23.24
C PHE A 608 9.63 -8.55 -24.08
N ALA A 609 10.24 -8.37 -25.25
CA ALA A 609 10.61 -9.47 -26.15
C ALA A 609 11.90 -10.16 -25.67
N GLY A 610 11.87 -11.48 -25.43
CA GLY A 610 12.98 -12.17 -24.75
C GLY A 610 14.28 -12.30 -25.57
N ASN A 611 14.21 -12.48 -26.89
CA ASN A 611 15.37 -12.45 -27.79
C ASN A 611 15.78 -11.00 -28.17
N ALA A 612 14.93 -10.00 -27.93
CA ALA A 612 15.19 -8.60 -28.26
C ALA A 612 14.74 -7.65 -27.12
N PRO A 613 15.42 -7.64 -25.95
CA PRO A 613 14.90 -6.99 -24.73
C PRO A 613 14.67 -5.48 -24.79
N SER A 614 15.20 -4.78 -25.81
CA SER A 614 14.89 -3.37 -26.05
C SER A 614 13.51 -3.16 -26.68
N LYS A 615 12.88 -4.22 -27.21
CA LYS A 615 11.51 -4.15 -27.75
C LYS A 615 10.50 -4.39 -26.65
N LEU A 616 9.70 -3.37 -26.37
CA LEU A 616 8.67 -3.38 -25.33
C LEU A 616 7.29 -3.11 -25.91
N VAL A 617 6.26 -3.56 -25.19
CA VAL A 617 4.88 -3.13 -25.39
C VAL A 617 4.28 -2.66 -24.06
N ARG A 618 3.44 -1.63 -24.12
CA ARG A 618 2.62 -1.13 -23.01
C ARG A 618 1.16 -0.94 -23.46
N ILE A 619 0.23 -1.03 -22.51
CA ILE A 619 -1.21 -0.84 -22.78
C ILE A 619 -1.88 0.10 -21.79
N GLY A 620 -2.79 0.93 -22.30
CA GLY A 620 -3.49 1.98 -21.56
C GLY A 620 -4.90 1.62 -21.14
N THR A 621 -5.52 2.51 -20.36
CA THR A 621 -6.93 2.43 -19.95
C THR A 621 -7.73 3.69 -20.32
N GLY A 622 -7.27 4.47 -21.31
CA GLY A 622 -7.88 5.73 -21.74
C GLY A 622 -8.99 5.57 -22.78
N ASP A 623 -9.21 6.61 -23.57
CA ASP A 623 -10.07 6.57 -24.75
C ASP A 623 -9.35 7.14 -26.00
N SER A 624 -10.04 7.26 -27.13
CA SER A 624 -9.46 7.77 -28.38
C SER A 624 -8.94 9.21 -28.33
N SER A 625 -9.37 10.04 -27.36
CA SER A 625 -8.81 11.38 -27.14
C SER A 625 -7.37 11.33 -26.62
N GLN A 626 -7.01 10.25 -25.92
CA GLN A 626 -5.65 9.95 -25.45
C GLN A 626 -4.87 9.04 -26.44
N GLY A 627 -5.38 8.92 -27.68
CA GLY A 627 -4.78 8.11 -28.73
C GLY A 627 -5.03 6.60 -28.60
N LYS A 628 -4.21 5.82 -29.30
CA LYS A 628 -4.29 4.35 -29.30
C LYS A 628 -3.86 3.79 -27.95
N GLN A 629 -4.54 2.75 -27.48
CA GLN A 629 -4.35 2.14 -26.15
C GLN A 629 -3.30 1.01 -26.13
N VAL A 630 -2.49 0.91 -27.20
CA VAL A 630 -1.33 0.02 -27.31
C VAL A 630 -0.18 0.84 -27.87
N ALA A 631 0.99 0.79 -27.24
CA ALA A 631 2.20 1.45 -27.70
C ALA A 631 3.41 0.52 -27.61
N PHE A 632 4.36 0.70 -28.52
CA PHE A 632 5.60 -0.08 -28.59
C PHE A 632 6.83 0.82 -28.48
N SER A 633 7.92 0.26 -27.99
CA SER A 633 9.25 0.86 -27.97
C SER A 633 10.24 -0.13 -28.61
N ASN A 634 11.31 0.38 -29.23
CA ASN A 634 12.42 -0.43 -29.74
C ASN A 634 13.76 -0.16 -29.00
N ASP A 635 13.75 0.78 -28.06
CA ASP A 635 14.91 1.36 -27.37
C ASP A 635 14.81 1.25 -25.83
N ALA A 636 14.19 0.17 -25.36
CA ALA A 636 13.98 -0.16 -23.94
C ALA A 636 13.14 0.88 -23.16
N GLY A 637 12.20 1.53 -23.85
CA GLY A 637 11.23 2.45 -23.27
C GLY A 637 11.67 3.92 -23.24
N ALA A 638 12.81 4.26 -23.86
CA ALA A 638 13.27 5.64 -23.97
C ALA A 638 12.39 6.47 -24.92
N THR A 639 11.90 5.87 -26.01
CA THR A 639 10.86 6.43 -26.87
C THR A 639 9.74 5.42 -27.11
N TRP A 640 8.54 5.94 -27.40
CA TRP A 640 7.34 5.15 -27.67
C TRP A 640 6.66 5.60 -28.96
N ALA A 641 5.96 4.68 -29.60
CA ALA A 641 5.10 4.92 -30.74
C ALA A 641 3.75 4.19 -30.56
N GLN A 642 2.68 4.85 -30.98
CA GLN A 642 1.32 4.29 -30.98
C GLN A 642 1.21 3.15 -32.00
N HIS A 643 0.56 2.06 -31.60
CA HIS A 643 0.28 0.94 -32.48
C HIS A 643 -1.04 1.17 -33.23
N TYR A 644 -0.98 1.81 -34.41
CA TYR A 644 -2.18 2.22 -35.17
C TYR A 644 -3.15 1.10 -35.56
N GLY A 645 -2.70 -0.16 -35.62
CA GLY A 645 -3.58 -1.33 -35.79
C GLY A 645 -4.51 -1.64 -34.59
N ALA A 646 -4.38 -0.92 -33.47
CA ALA A 646 -5.28 -1.04 -32.32
C ALA A 646 -6.61 -0.33 -32.57
N ALA A 647 -7.70 -0.96 -32.14
CA ALA A 647 -9.04 -0.36 -32.18
C ALA A 647 -9.15 0.82 -31.21
N ASP A 648 -9.95 1.82 -31.59
CA ASP A 648 -10.27 2.96 -30.74
C ASP A 648 -11.27 2.57 -29.64
N ASN A 649 -11.15 3.23 -28.47
CA ASN A 649 -12.04 3.02 -27.32
C ASN A 649 -12.09 1.55 -26.81
N VAL A 650 -11.00 0.82 -27.03
CA VAL A 650 -10.79 -0.54 -26.51
C VAL A 650 -9.62 -0.50 -25.54
N ASN A 651 -9.90 -0.84 -24.29
CA ASN A 651 -8.90 -0.96 -23.22
C ASN A 651 -8.56 -2.42 -22.95
N GLY A 652 -7.44 -2.67 -22.26
CA GLY A 652 -7.06 -4.01 -21.85
C GLY A 652 -6.46 -4.09 -20.47
N ASN A 653 -6.33 -5.33 -20.00
CA ASN A 653 -5.82 -5.63 -18.66
C ASN A 653 -4.43 -6.28 -18.68
N LYS A 654 -4.10 -7.04 -19.73
CA LYS A 654 -2.84 -7.79 -19.84
C LYS A 654 -2.35 -7.84 -21.30
N VAL A 655 -1.03 -7.85 -21.49
CA VAL A 655 -0.37 -7.91 -22.79
C VAL A 655 0.79 -8.91 -22.77
N ALA A 656 1.12 -9.49 -23.91
CA ALA A 656 2.32 -10.30 -24.10
C ALA A 656 2.92 -10.05 -25.48
N ILE A 657 4.24 -9.85 -25.56
CA ILE A 657 4.98 -9.65 -26.81
C ILE A 657 5.85 -10.87 -27.13
N SER A 658 5.87 -11.31 -28.38
CA SER A 658 6.61 -12.49 -28.83
C SER A 658 8.13 -12.37 -28.60
N ALA A 659 8.85 -13.49 -28.57
CA ALA A 659 10.28 -13.52 -28.27
C ALA A 659 11.13 -12.54 -29.11
N ASP A 660 10.82 -12.34 -30.40
CA ASP A 660 11.59 -11.45 -31.30
C ASP A 660 10.96 -10.05 -31.42
N GLY A 661 9.86 -9.78 -30.72
CA GLY A 661 9.12 -8.54 -30.78
C GLY A 661 8.48 -8.29 -32.15
N THR A 662 7.75 -9.30 -32.65
CA THR A 662 7.05 -9.28 -33.95
C THR A 662 5.55 -9.49 -33.82
N ALA A 663 5.06 -10.01 -32.70
CA ALA A 663 3.62 -10.18 -32.44
C ALA A 663 3.24 -9.75 -31.02
N ILE A 664 2.03 -9.19 -30.89
CA ILE A 664 1.46 -8.68 -29.64
C ILE A 664 0.11 -9.35 -29.40
N LEU A 665 0.03 -10.13 -28.33
CA LEU A 665 -1.21 -10.73 -27.83
C LEU A 665 -1.77 -9.83 -26.71
N TRP A 666 -3.01 -9.39 -26.85
CA TRP A 666 -3.62 -8.37 -26.00
C TRP A 666 -4.97 -8.85 -25.47
N ARG A 667 -5.14 -8.84 -24.14
CA ARG A 667 -6.41 -9.12 -23.47
C ARG A 667 -7.17 -7.82 -23.23
N THR A 668 -8.20 -7.60 -24.03
CA THR A 668 -9.07 -6.42 -23.96
C THR A 668 -10.24 -6.61 -22.99
N THR A 669 -10.93 -5.54 -22.63
CA THR A 669 -12.16 -5.56 -21.83
C THR A 669 -13.41 -5.88 -22.64
N SER A 670 -13.47 -5.47 -23.92
CA SER A 670 -14.66 -5.53 -24.77
C SER A 670 -14.56 -6.51 -25.94
N ASN A 671 -13.38 -6.69 -26.54
CA ASN A 671 -13.15 -7.51 -27.73
C ASN A 671 -12.56 -8.91 -27.41
N GLY A 672 -12.43 -9.26 -26.13
CA GLY A 672 -11.73 -10.47 -25.69
C GLY A 672 -10.23 -10.45 -25.97
N ILE A 673 -9.64 -11.60 -26.30
CA ILE A 673 -8.21 -11.71 -26.60
C ILE A 673 -7.98 -11.48 -28.11
N GLN A 674 -7.00 -10.64 -28.41
CA GLN A 674 -6.68 -10.16 -29.75
C GLN A 674 -5.19 -10.38 -30.06
N ILE A 675 -4.85 -10.66 -31.31
CA ILE A 675 -3.47 -10.80 -31.80
C ILE A 675 -3.19 -9.79 -32.92
N SER A 676 -2.05 -9.11 -32.84
CA SER A 676 -1.43 -8.39 -33.96
C SER A 676 -0.10 -9.04 -34.31
N ASN A 677 0.15 -9.20 -35.61
CA ASN A 677 1.41 -9.68 -36.17
C ASN A 677 2.00 -8.60 -37.08
N ASN A 678 3.29 -8.28 -36.92
CA ASN A 678 4.02 -7.27 -37.69
C ASN A 678 3.30 -5.91 -37.78
N GLN A 679 2.74 -5.44 -36.66
CA GLN A 679 1.96 -4.20 -36.55
C GLN A 679 0.66 -4.13 -37.37
N ALA A 680 0.16 -5.27 -37.89
CA ALA A 680 -1.14 -5.35 -38.54
C ALA A 680 -2.30 -5.02 -37.57
N THR A 681 -3.50 -4.80 -38.12
CA THR A 681 -4.72 -4.66 -37.32
C THR A 681 -4.92 -5.85 -36.39
N PHE A 682 -5.30 -5.58 -35.14
CA PHE A 682 -5.63 -6.63 -34.18
C PHE A 682 -6.82 -7.47 -34.64
N THR A 683 -6.72 -8.79 -34.48
CA THR A 683 -7.76 -9.76 -34.84
C THR A 683 -8.08 -10.70 -33.67
N GLN A 684 -9.33 -11.16 -33.58
CA GLN A 684 -9.80 -11.91 -32.42
C GLN A 684 -9.28 -13.36 -32.39
N VAL A 685 -8.70 -13.75 -31.25
CA VAL A 685 -8.29 -15.12 -30.96
C VAL A 685 -9.49 -15.90 -30.41
N SER A 686 -10.39 -16.31 -31.29
CA SER A 686 -11.65 -17.01 -30.94
C SER A 686 -11.47 -18.39 -30.27
N SER A 687 -10.26 -18.94 -30.31
CA SER A 687 -9.89 -20.20 -29.66
C SER A 687 -9.59 -20.06 -28.16
N LEU A 688 -9.58 -18.84 -27.61
CA LEU A 688 -9.41 -18.59 -26.17
C LEU A 688 -10.65 -17.94 -25.54
N PRO A 689 -10.98 -18.29 -24.28
CA PRO A 689 -11.91 -17.51 -23.47
C PRO A 689 -11.39 -16.08 -23.24
N ALA A 690 -12.25 -15.08 -23.37
CA ALA A 690 -11.91 -13.66 -23.20
C ALA A 690 -11.23 -13.32 -21.85
N GLY A 691 -11.52 -14.11 -20.81
CA GLY A 691 -10.95 -13.96 -19.47
C GLY A 691 -9.63 -14.68 -19.20
N ALA A 692 -9.04 -15.36 -20.20
CA ALA A 692 -7.84 -16.15 -19.97
C ALA A 692 -6.62 -15.30 -19.55
N THR A 693 -5.77 -15.85 -18.69
CA THR A 693 -4.44 -15.30 -18.40
C THR A 693 -3.51 -15.67 -19.54
N ILE A 694 -2.68 -14.73 -20.03
CA ILE A 694 -1.84 -14.88 -21.22
C ILE A 694 -0.35 -14.66 -20.92
N ALA A 695 0.52 -15.28 -21.72
CA ALA A 695 1.97 -15.01 -21.76
C ALA A 695 2.56 -15.40 -23.12
N SER A 696 3.73 -14.84 -23.45
CA SER A 696 4.56 -15.26 -24.58
C SER A 696 5.70 -16.17 -24.11
N ASP A 697 6.13 -17.09 -24.97
CA ASP A 697 7.41 -17.74 -24.77
C ASP A 697 8.54 -16.72 -25.01
N LYS A 698 9.55 -16.72 -24.13
CA LYS A 698 10.64 -15.76 -24.19
C LYS A 698 11.78 -16.17 -25.11
N LYS A 699 11.78 -17.41 -25.64
CA LYS A 699 12.82 -17.92 -26.52
C LYS A 699 12.34 -18.29 -27.93
N THR A 700 11.16 -18.88 -28.10
CA THR A 700 10.60 -19.25 -29.41
C THR A 700 9.47 -18.32 -29.82
N ASN A 701 9.71 -17.48 -30.83
CA ASN A 701 8.80 -16.41 -31.26
C ASN A 701 7.37 -16.87 -31.62
N ALA A 702 7.22 -18.06 -32.18
CA ALA A 702 5.92 -18.59 -32.59
C ALA A 702 5.04 -19.12 -31.43
N VAL A 703 5.55 -19.15 -30.18
CA VAL A 703 4.89 -19.82 -29.07
C VAL A 703 4.30 -18.82 -28.07
N PHE A 704 3.02 -19.00 -27.79
CA PHE A 704 2.28 -18.28 -26.75
C PHE A 704 1.51 -19.27 -25.87
N TYR A 705 1.21 -18.84 -24.64
CA TYR A 705 0.53 -19.62 -23.63
C TYR A 705 -0.68 -18.88 -23.08
N ALA A 706 -1.71 -19.63 -22.70
CA ALA A 706 -2.84 -19.09 -21.96
C ALA A 706 -3.41 -20.09 -20.95
N ALA A 707 -4.14 -19.61 -19.96
CA ALA A 707 -4.79 -20.44 -18.95
C ALA A 707 -6.16 -19.86 -18.56
N ASN A 708 -7.17 -20.72 -18.43
CA ASN A 708 -8.51 -20.34 -18.00
C ASN A 708 -9.17 -21.49 -17.23
N GLY A 709 -9.64 -21.24 -16.00
CA GLY A 709 -10.10 -22.30 -15.11
C GLY A 709 -8.97 -23.25 -14.74
N ASN A 710 -9.14 -24.54 -15.02
CA ASN A 710 -8.06 -25.54 -14.93
C ASN A 710 -7.41 -25.86 -16.28
N THR A 711 -7.87 -25.31 -17.41
CA THR A 711 -7.32 -25.64 -18.73
C THR A 711 -6.12 -24.74 -19.07
N PHE A 712 -5.01 -25.36 -19.46
CA PHE A 712 -3.84 -24.69 -20.03
C PHE A 712 -3.80 -24.87 -21.55
N TYR A 713 -3.47 -23.79 -22.26
CA TYR A 713 -3.53 -23.68 -23.71
C TYR A 713 -2.18 -23.22 -24.29
N ARG A 714 -1.89 -23.65 -25.51
CA ARG A 714 -0.70 -23.25 -26.27
C ARG A 714 -1.05 -22.90 -27.71
N SER A 715 -0.42 -21.84 -28.22
CA SER A 715 -0.27 -21.54 -29.63
C SER A 715 1.13 -21.96 -30.10
N GLY A 716 1.23 -22.46 -31.33
CA GLY A 716 2.50 -22.67 -32.05
C GLY A 716 2.58 -21.91 -33.37
N ASP A 717 1.64 -20.98 -33.60
CA ASP A 717 1.39 -20.26 -34.84
C ASP A 717 1.44 -18.74 -34.64
N THR A 718 2.26 -18.28 -33.68
CA THR A 718 2.45 -16.87 -33.33
C THR A 718 1.17 -16.20 -32.80
N GLY A 719 0.44 -16.94 -31.95
CA GLY A 719 -0.73 -16.44 -31.22
C GLY A 719 -2.05 -16.43 -32.02
N ALA A 720 -2.08 -16.96 -33.24
CA ALA A 720 -3.28 -16.97 -34.08
C ALA A 720 -4.32 -17.99 -33.59
N THR A 721 -3.91 -19.20 -33.23
CA THR A 721 -4.80 -20.23 -32.68
C THR A 721 -4.21 -20.92 -31.45
N PHE A 722 -5.07 -21.27 -30.51
CA PHE A 722 -4.71 -21.97 -29.28
C PHE A 722 -5.40 -23.31 -29.18
N THR A 723 -4.68 -24.30 -28.66
CA THR A 723 -5.19 -25.64 -28.37
C THR A 723 -4.99 -25.93 -26.88
N ALA A 724 -5.94 -26.65 -26.26
CA ALA A 724 -5.76 -27.16 -24.91
C ALA A 724 -4.62 -28.20 -24.90
N GLN A 725 -3.72 -28.12 -23.92
CA GLN A 725 -2.53 -28.98 -23.81
C GLN A 725 -2.50 -29.78 -22.52
N GLY A 726 -2.86 -29.16 -21.39
CA GLY A 726 -2.73 -29.75 -20.06
C GLY A 726 -3.70 -29.13 -19.06
N THR A 727 -3.65 -29.61 -17.81
CA THR A 727 -4.53 -29.14 -16.74
C THR A 727 -3.77 -28.68 -15.50
N LEU A 728 -4.32 -27.68 -14.82
CA LEU A 728 -3.83 -27.07 -13.57
C LEU A 728 -4.60 -27.66 -12.37
N GLY A 729 -4.76 -28.99 -12.36
CA GLY A 729 -5.52 -29.72 -11.34
C GLY A 729 -6.97 -29.22 -11.19
N SER A 730 -7.29 -28.77 -9.98
CA SER A 730 -8.60 -28.20 -9.60
C SER A 730 -8.62 -26.65 -9.54
N SER A 731 -7.63 -25.98 -10.15
CA SER A 731 -7.61 -24.51 -10.29
C SER A 731 -8.89 -24.00 -10.95
N THR A 732 -9.38 -22.86 -10.48
CA THR A 732 -10.49 -22.12 -11.10
C THR A 732 -10.07 -20.72 -11.56
N SER A 733 -8.95 -20.21 -11.06
CA SER A 733 -8.49 -18.83 -11.23
C SER A 733 -6.97 -18.77 -11.38
N PRO A 734 -6.42 -19.06 -12.58
CA PRO A 734 -5.01 -18.89 -12.87
C PRO A 734 -4.67 -17.39 -12.98
N ARG A 735 -3.65 -16.95 -12.24
CA ARG A 735 -3.34 -15.52 -12.00
C ARG A 735 -2.23 -14.99 -12.89
N LYS A 736 -1.08 -15.65 -12.94
CA LYS A 736 0.06 -15.27 -13.80
C LYS A 736 0.67 -16.52 -14.42
N ILE A 737 1.06 -16.42 -15.69
CA ILE A 737 1.94 -17.36 -16.36
C ILE A 737 3.30 -16.68 -16.48
N VAL A 738 4.38 -17.38 -16.13
CA VAL A 738 5.77 -16.94 -16.33
C VAL A 738 6.53 -18.05 -17.03
N VAL A 739 7.32 -17.68 -18.04
CA VAL A 739 8.09 -18.60 -18.87
C VAL A 739 9.58 -18.40 -18.60
N HIS A 740 10.35 -19.48 -18.60
CA HIS A 740 11.80 -19.42 -18.45
C HIS A 740 12.43 -18.54 -19.55
N PRO A 741 13.34 -17.59 -19.21
CA PRO A 741 13.80 -16.58 -20.17
C PRO A 741 14.56 -17.16 -21.37
N THR A 742 15.14 -18.35 -21.24
CA THR A 742 15.99 -18.98 -22.27
C THR A 742 15.59 -20.40 -22.67
N VAL A 743 14.52 -20.97 -22.10
CA VAL A 743 14.12 -22.37 -22.32
C VAL A 743 12.64 -22.44 -22.70
N THR A 744 12.37 -22.75 -23.96
CA THR A 744 11.01 -22.84 -24.50
C THR A 744 10.21 -23.94 -23.81
N GLY A 745 9.02 -23.59 -23.31
CA GLY A 745 8.12 -24.57 -22.68
C GLY A 745 8.46 -25.02 -21.27
N ASP A 746 9.43 -24.36 -20.61
CA ASP A 746 9.52 -24.33 -19.15
C ASP A 746 8.62 -23.18 -18.64
N VAL A 747 7.49 -23.54 -18.03
CA VAL A 747 6.38 -22.63 -17.71
C VAL A 747 5.88 -22.85 -16.29
N TRP A 748 5.74 -21.74 -15.57
CA TRP A 748 5.16 -21.64 -14.24
C TRP A 748 3.80 -20.94 -14.29
N VAL A 749 2.84 -21.42 -13.48
CA VAL A 749 1.51 -20.80 -13.34
C VAL A 749 1.15 -20.66 -11.86
N SER A 750 0.78 -19.45 -11.45
CA SER A 750 0.19 -19.16 -10.13
C SER A 750 -1.33 -19.24 -10.17
N THR A 751 -1.97 -19.80 -9.14
CA THR A 751 -3.40 -20.12 -9.12
C THR A 751 -4.04 -20.02 -7.72
N ASP A 752 -5.37 -20.10 -7.65
CA ASP A 752 -6.13 -20.32 -6.42
C ASP A 752 -5.93 -21.71 -5.77
N LYS A 753 -5.03 -22.55 -6.32
CA LYS A 753 -4.68 -23.88 -5.83
C LYS A 753 -3.16 -24.11 -5.78
N GLY A 754 -2.38 -23.03 -5.69
CA GLY A 754 -0.93 -23.06 -5.55
C GLY A 754 -0.16 -22.76 -6.84
N LEU A 755 1.08 -23.25 -6.92
CA LEU A 755 1.95 -23.15 -8.08
C LEU A 755 1.96 -24.45 -8.89
N PHE A 756 2.00 -24.32 -10.21
CA PHE A 756 2.11 -25.41 -11.16
C PHE A 756 3.30 -25.19 -12.09
N HIS A 757 4.10 -26.23 -12.33
CA HIS A 757 5.29 -26.19 -13.20
C HIS A 757 5.20 -27.23 -14.32
N SER A 758 5.53 -26.83 -15.54
CA SER A 758 5.69 -27.69 -16.71
C SER A 758 7.06 -27.46 -17.34
N THR A 759 7.72 -28.54 -17.77
CA THR A 759 8.96 -28.50 -18.56
C THR A 759 8.77 -29.02 -19.99
N ASN A 760 7.52 -29.25 -20.40
CA ASN A 760 7.16 -29.89 -21.66
C ASN A 760 6.10 -29.12 -22.45
N ASN A 761 6.27 -27.80 -22.56
CA ASN A 761 5.37 -26.92 -23.33
C ASN A 761 3.92 -26.88 -22.81
N GLY A 762 3.69 -27.22 -21.53
CA GLY A 762 2.36 -27.23 -20.93
C GLY A 762 1.53 -28.48 -21.20
N ALA A 763 2.10 -29.54 -21.78
CA ALA A 763 1.42 -30.82 -21.98
C ALA A 763 1.10 -31.54 -20.65
N SER A 764 1.92 -31.33 -19.61
CA SER A 764 1.62 -31.77 -18.25
C SER A 764 2.21 -30.82 -17.22
N PHE A 765 1.53 -30.66 -16.09
CA PHE A 765 1.97 -29.85 -14.95
C PHE A 765 2.14 -30.69 -13.68
N SER A 766 3.18 -30.38 -12.92
CA SER A 766 3.37 -30.81 -11.53
C SER A 766 2.94 -29.68 -10.60
N ALA A 767 2.08 -30.00 -9.61
CA ALA A 767 1.77 -29.06 -8.52
C ALA A 767 2.93 -29.02 -7.53
N ILE A 768 3.30 -27.82 -7.06
CA ILE A 768 4.37 -27.64 -6.07
C ILE A 768 3.84 -27.96 -4.67
N SER A 769 4.50 -28.91 -3.99
CA SER A 769 4.12 -29.31 -2.65
C SER A 769 4.22 -28.17 -1.64
N GLY A 770 3.25 -28.07 -0.72
CA GLY A 770 3.23 -27.08 0.36
C GLY A 770 2.72 -25.69 -0.02
N VAL A 771 2.52 -25.39 -1.31
CA VAL A 771 1.96 -24.10 -1.76
C VAL A 771 0.45 -24.26 -1.97
N THR A 772 -0.36 -23.68 -1.08
CA THR A 772 -1.83 -23.82 -1.09
C THR A 772 -2.50 -22.83 -2.05
N GLN A 773 -1.95 -21.63 -2.17
CA GLN A 773 -2.40 -20.57 -3.07
C GLN A 773 -1.21 -19.69 -3.50
N ALA A 774 -1.24 -19.18 -4.73
CA ALA A 774 -0.24 -18.22 -5.21
C ALA A 774 -0.91 -17.11 -6.04
N TRP A 775 -0.67 -15.86 -5.66
CA TRP A 775 -1.22 -14.69 -6.33
C TRP A 775 -0.28 -14.20 -7.44
N ALA A 776 1.02 -14.16 -7.16
CA ALA A 776 2.05 -13.74 -8.12
C ALA A 776 3.23 -14.72 -8.12
N ILE A 777 3.92 -14.79 -9.26
CA ILE A 777 5.18 -15.52 -9.44
C ILE A 777 6.09 -14.73 -10.40
N ALA A 778 7.40 -14.78 -10.18
CA ALA A 778 8.42 -14.24 -11.06
C ALA A 778 9.70 -15.09 -11.03
N LEU A 779 10.56 -14.88 -12.03
CA LEU A 779 11.90 -15.45 -12.11
C LEU A 779 12.93 -14.31 -12.03
N GLY A 780 14.05 -14.55 -11.34
CA GLY A 780 15.22 -13.66 -11.29
C GLY A 780 16.53 -14.41 -11.52
N ALA A 781 17.66 -13.75 -11.31
CA ALA A 781 18.98 -14.33 -11.52
C ALA A 781 19.18 -15.61 -10.67
N PRO A 782 19.85 -16.64 -11.20
CA PRO A 782 20.08 -17.89 -10.49
C PRO A 782 21.07 -17.72 -9.33
N ALA A 783 20.95 -18.55 -8.30
CA ALA A 783 21.83 -18.52 -7.12
C ALA A 783 23.30 -18.88 -7.44
N THR A 784 23.51 -19.65 -8.51
CA THR A 784 24.81 -20.00 -9.07
C THR A 784 24.80 -19.73 -10.56
N SER A 785 25.94 -19.31 -11.13
CA SER A 785 26.03 -19.07 -12.58
C SER A 785 25.68 -20.34 -13.36
N GLY A 786 24.76 -20.23 -14.33
CA GLY A 786 24.22 -21.38 -15.09
C GLY A 786 23.21 -22.26 -14.34
N GLY A 787 22.86 -21.92 -13.09
CA GLY A 787 21.82 -22.61 -12.33
C GLY A 787 20.39 -22.23 -12.78
N TYR A 788 19.39 -22.84 -12.15
CA TYR A 788 17.99 -22.50 -12.38
C TYR A 788 17.67 -21.08 -11.85
N PRO A 789 16.86 -20.26 -12.56
CA PRO A 789 16.44 -18.94 -12.09
C PRO A 789 15.83 -18.99 -10.68
N ALA A 790 16.14 -18.00 -9.85
CA ALA A 790 15.49 -17.89 -8.55
C ALA A 790 14.01 -17.59 -8.74
N LEU A 791 13.15 -18.37 -8.09
CA LEU A 791 11.70 -18.19 -8.08
C LEU A 791 11.33 -17.21 -6.96
N PHE A 792 10.45 -16.26 -7.25
CA PHE A 792 9.82 -15.39 -6.27
C PHE A 792 8.31 -15.53 -6.35
N ALA A 793 7.61 -15.58 -5.22
CA ALA A 793 6.14 -15.70 -5.20
C ALA A 793 5.49 -14.94 -4.04
N ALA A 794 4.35 -14.31 -4.31
CA ALA A 794 3.36 -13.96 -3.28
C ALA A 794 2.44 -15.18 -3.16
N ALA A 795 2.51 -15.88 -2.03
CA ALA A 795 1.89 -17.18 -1.86
C ALA A 795 1.50 -17.45 -0.40
N ASP A 796 0.69 -18.49 -0.20
CA ASP A 796 0.49 -19.13 1.09
C ASP A 796 1.34 -20.42 1.12
N ILE A 797 2.36 -20.41 1.99
CA ILE A 797 3.27 -21.54 2.21
C ILE A 797 3.41 -21.72 3.72
N GLY A 798 2.36 -22.24 4.36
CA GLY A 798 2.25 -22.29 5.82
C GLY A 798 2.01 -20.91 6.45
N GLY A 799 1.35 -20.02 5.72
CA GLY A 799 1.16 -18.61 6.02
C GLY A 799 1.42 -17.73 4.80
N ILE A 800 0.69 -16.63 4.68
CA ILE A 800 0.82 -15.69 3.57
C ILE A 800 2.14 -14.89 3.67
N GLY A 801 2.76 -14.59 2.53
CA GLY A 801 3.94 -13.74 2.45
C GLY A 801 4.60 -13.75 1.08
N ILE A 802 5.78 -13.13 1.02
CA ILE A 802 6.69 -13.19 -0.12
C ILE A 802 7.77 -14.23 0.14
N PHE A 803 7.97 -15.13 -0.80
CA PHE A 803 8.88 -16.26 -0.68
C PHE A 803 9.86 -16.31 -1.86
N ARG A 804 11.05 -16.86 -1.62
CA ARG A 804 12.05 -17.22 -2.65
C ARG A 804 12.34 -18.72 -2.62
N SER A 805 12.51 -19.33 -3.80
CA SER A 805 13.13 -20.66 -3.97
C SER A 805 14.32 -20.57 -4.92
N ASN A 806 15.37 -21.34 -4.64
CA ASN A 806 16.62 -21.39 -5.41
C ASN A 806 16.81 -22.73 -6.15
N ASP A 807 15.84 -23.64 -6.06
CA ASP A 807 15.93 -25.04 -6.44
C ASP A 807 14.63 -25.54 -7.10
N ALA A 808 14.08 -24.72 -8.01
CA ALA A 808 12.87 -25.02 -8.77
C ALA A 808 11.64 -25.39 -7.89
N GLY A 809 11.46 -24.66 -6.79
CA GLY A 809 10.28 -24.77 -5.92
C GLY A 809 10.33 -25.89 -4.88
N VAL A 810 11.47 -26.57 -4.71
CA VAL A 810 11.62 -27.68 -3.75
C VAL A 810 11.77 -27.16 -2.32
N ASN A 811 12.63 -26.16 -2.08
CA ASN A 811 12.75 -25.47 -0.80
C ASN A 811 12.40 -23.98 -0.98
N TRP A 812 11.68 -23.44 -0.01
CA TRP A 812 11.30 -22.02 0.05
C TRP A 812 11.87 -21.37 1.29
N VAL A 813 12.16 -20.07 1.19
CA VAL A 813 12.44 -19.19 2.33
C VAL A 813 11.48 -18.01 2.29
N LYS A 814 10.95 -17.58 3.44
CA LYS A 814 10.16 -16.34 3.54
C LYS A 814 11.13 -15.15 3.55
N ILE A 815 10.88 -14.14 2.73
CA ILE A 815 11.80 -13.00 2.53
C ILE A 815 11.23 -11.65 2.99
N ASN A 816 9.93 -11.59 3.28
CA ASN A 816 9.34 -10.44 3.98
C ASN A 816 9.21 -10.71 5.49
N ASP A 817 9.19 -9.65 6.28
CA ASP A 817 9.22 -9.69 7.74
C ASP A 817 8.02 -8.93 8.35
N ALA A 818 8.02 -8.76 9.68
CA ALA A 818 6.92 -8.13 10.40
C ALA A 818 6.83 -6.60 10.22
N ALA A 819 7.89 -5.95 9.73
CA ALA A 819 7.91 -4.52 9.38
C ALA A 819 7.55 -4.27 7.91
N HIS A 820 7.61 -5.29 7.06
CA HIS A 820 7.36 -5.22 5.62
C HIS A 820 6.25 -6.21 5.22
N GLY A 821 4.98 -5.82 5.42
CA GLY A 821 3.81 -6.66 5.15
C GLY A 821 3.30 -6.61 3.71
N PHE A 822 3.56 -5.50 3.00
CA PHE A 822 3.17 -5.22 1.60
C PHE A 822 1.65 -5.21 1.29
N GLY A 823 0.80 -5.13 2.31
CA GLY A 823 -0.65 -5.06 2.14
C GLY A 823 -1.24 -6.33 1.51
N SER A 824 -2.17 -6.17 0.57
CA SER A 824 -2.89 -7.27 -0.07
C SER A 824 -1.98 -8.12 -0.97
N ALA A 825 -1.83 -9.40 -0.67
CA ALA A 825 -1.07 -10.34 -1.50
C ALA A 825 -1.71 -10.53 -2.89
N ALA A 826 -3.03 -10.32 -2.99
CA ALA A 826 -3.75 -10.34 -4.27
C ALA A 826 -3.46 -9.12 -5.16
N SER A 827 -2.91 -8.04 -4.61
CA SER A 827 -2.50 -6.84 -5.32
C SER A 827 -0.98 -6.78 -5.61
N ALA A 828 -0.20 -7.73 -5.11
CA ALA A 828 1.26 -7.74 -5.26
C ALA A 828 1.68 -8.02 -6.71
N ILE A 829 2.38 -7.06 -7.34
CA ILE A 829 3.05 -7.23 -8.63
C ILE A 829 4.51 -7.58 -8.38
N ILE A 830 4.98 -8.74 -8.86
CA ILE A 830 6.36 -9.20 -8.59
C ILE A 830 7.17 -9.27 -9.89
N SER A 831 8.41 -8.79 -9.82
CA SER A 831 9.45 -9.01 -10.83
C SER A 831 10.77 -9.38 -10.14
N GLY A 832 11.47 -10.42 -10.62
CA GLY A 832 12.84 -10.69 -10.18
C GLY A 832 13.84 -9.93 -11.06
N ASP A 833 14.99 -9.55 -10.53
CA ASP A 833 16.07 -9.01 -11.37
C ASP A 833 16.83 -10.17 -12.04
N PRO A 834 16.84 -10.31 -13.38
CA PRO A 834 17.58 -11.36 -14.07
C PRO A 834 19.11 -11.18 -14.02
N ARG A 835 19.61 -10.03 -13.53
CA ARG A 835 21.05 -9.70 -13.42
C ARG A 835 21.58 -9.80 -12.00
N THR A 836 20.73 -9.56 -10.99
CA THR A 836 21.13 -9.45 -9.58
C THR A 836 20.52 -10.60 -8.77
N TYR A 837 21.34 -11.57 -8.34
CA TYR A 837 20.83 -12.71 -7.57
C TYR A 837 20.13 -12.27 -6.28
N GLY A 838 18.94 -12.83 -6.05
CA GLY A 838 18.17 -12.61 -4.84
C GLY A 838 17.38 -11.31 -4.82
N ARG A 839 17.62 -10.38 -5.76
CA ARG A 839 16.86 -9.13 -5.87
C ARG A 839 15.46 -9.38 -6.41
N VAL A 840 14.48 -8.77 -5.74
CA VAL A 840 13.07 -8.77 -6.16
C VAL A 840 12.48 -7.38 -6.05
N TYR A 841 11.56 -7.07 -6.97
CA TYR A 841 10.74 -5.87 -6.99
C TYR A 841 9.29 -6.25 -6.65
N ILE A 842 8.71 -5.58 -5.67
CA ILE A 842 7.33 -5.77 -5.19
C ILE A 842 6.58 -4.47 -5.42
N GLY A 843 5.79 -4.41 -6.49
CA GLY A 843 4.81 -3.38 -6.73
C GLY A 843 3.59 -3.60 -5.83
N THR A 844 3.14 -2.53 -5.20
CA THR A 844 2.02 -2.55 -4.24
C THR A 844 0.87 -1.66 -4.73
N ASN A 845 -0.26 -1.71 -4.03
CA ASN A 845 -1.36 -0.79 -4.23
C ASN A 845 -1.33 0.27 -3.13
N GLY A 846 -0.62 1.39 -3.36
CA GLY A 846 -0.55 2.51 -2.43
C GLY A 846 0.78 2.71 -1.69
N ARG A 847 1.77 1.83 -1.82
CA ARG A 847 3.13 2.03 -1.26
C ARG A 847 4.22 1.98 -2.33
N GLY A 848 3.84 2.25 -3.58
CA GLY A 848 4.71 2.22 -4.75
C GLY A 848 5.40 0.88 -4.95
N ILE A 849 6.67 0.94 -5.36
CA ILE A 849 7.50 -0.23 -5.61
C ILE A 849 8.53 -0.37 -4.49
N PHE A 850 8.56 -1.52 -3.83
CA PHE A 850 9.70 -1.93 -3.01
C PHE A 850 10.70 -2.71 -3.84
N TYR A 851 11.99 -2.60 -3.53
CA TYR A 851 13.01 -3.55 -3.93
C TYR A 851 13.67 -4.16 -2.69
N GLY A 852 13.90 -5.47 -2.75
CA GLY A 852 14.46 -6.27 -1.66
C GLY A 852 15.73 -6.96 -2.10
N ASP A 853 16.82 -6.76 -1.35
CA ASP A 853 18.10 -7.45 -1.53
C ASP A 853 18.39 -8.40 -0.37
N VAL A 854 19.06 -9.53 -0.66
CA VAL A 854 19.38 -10.57 0.34
C VAL A 854 20.27 -10.03 1.46
N ALA A 855 19.89 -10.32 2.71
CA ALA A 855 20.72 -10.08 3.89
C ALA A 855 20.95 -11.36 4.70
N GLY A 856 22.14 -11.48 5.31
CA GLY A 856 22.51 -12.65 6.12
C GLY A 856 22.60 -13.97 5.33
N SER A 857 22.89 -15.06 6.05
CA SER A 857 23.03 -16.40 5.47
C SER A 857 21.67 -17.01 5.12
N GLN A 858 21.60 -17.77 4.02
CA GLN A 858 20.43 -18.59 3.72
C GLN A 858 20.26 -19.68 4.81
N PRO A 859 19.04 -19.91 5.32
CA PRO A 859 18.76 -21.06 6.18
C PRO A 859 19.13 -22.40 5.52
N PRO A 860 19.50 -23.44 6.29
CA PRO A 860 19.72 -24.78 5.74
C PRO A 860 18.44 -25.32 5.07
N ASN A 861 18.60 -25.99 3.93
CA ASN A 861 17.48 -26.63 3.24
C ASN A 861 16.85 -27.71 4.15
N THR A 862 15.55 -27.61 4.40
CA THR A 862 14.85 -28.47 5.37
C THR A 862 14.48 -29.86 4.82
N ALA A 863 14.69 -30.10 3.52
CA ALA A 863 14.29 -31.33 2.84
C ALA A 863 15.22 -32.53 3.11
N THR A 864 15.04 -33.22 4.24
CA THR A 864 15.46 -34.63 4.39
C THR A 864 14.34 -35.55 3.91
N ALA A 865 14.15 -35.64 2.58
CA ALA A 865 13.27 -36.62 1.95
C ALA A 865 14.13 -37.78 1.39
N THR A 866 14.42 -38.76 2.24
CA THR A 866 15.18 -39.96 1.83
C THR A 866 14.35 -40.79 0.85
N SER A 867 14.65 -40.70 -0.45
CA SER A 867 14.10 -41.62 -1.44
C SER A 867 14.79 -42.99 -1.33
N THR A 868 14.08 -43.96 -0.80
CA THR A 868 14.54 -45.36 -0.77
C THR A 868 14.64 -45.88 -2.21
N ALA A 869 15.86 -45.98 -2.74
CA ALA A 869 16.10 -46.48 -4.09
C ALA A 869 15.89 -48.00 -4.16
N THR A 870 14.76 -48.42 -4.72
CA THR A 870 14.48 -49.84 -5.01
C THR A 870 15.29 -50.29 -6.22
N SER A 871 16.37 -51.03 -6.01
CA SER A 871 17.20 -51.59 -7.08
C SER A 871 16.49 -52.75 -7.78
N VAL A 872 16.19 -52.59 -9.07
CA VAL A 872 15.74 -53.70 -9.93
C VAL A 872 16.94 -54.18 -10.76
N SER A 873 17.29 -55.45 -10.60
CA SER A 873 18.39 -56.10 -11.31
C SER A 873 17.97 -56.52 -12.72
N SER A 874 18.85 -56.33 -13.70
CA SER A 874 18.74 -56.94 -15.03
C SER A 874 20.06 -57.60 -15.42
N THR A 875 19.97 -58.83 -15.94
CA THR A 875 21.09 -59.72 -16.25
C THR A 875 21.71 -59.43 -17.62
N PRO A 876 23.01 -59.69 -17.82
CA PRO A 876 23.69 -59.46 -19.10
C PRO A 876 23.44 -60.60 -20.10
N SER A 877 23.41 -60.27 -21.39
CA SER A 877 23.53 -61.23 -22.49
C SER A 877 24.57 -60.76 -23.52
N SER A 878 25.18 -61.72 -24.22
CA SER A 878 26.42 -61.57 -24.99
C SER A 878 26.19 -61.69 -26.49
N SER A 879 26.87 -60.86 -27.29
CA SER A 879 27.12 -61.13 -28.71
C SER A 879 28.40 -60.45 -29.25
N ILE A 880 29.45 -61.26 -29.36
CA ILE A 880 30.58 -61.35 -30.33
C ILE A 880 30.86 -60.14 -31.30
N PRO A 881 32.14 -59.75 -31.52
CA PRO A 881 32.52 -58.51 -32.23
C PRO A 881 32.77 -58.65 -33.74
N VAL A 882 32.79 -57.51 -34.45
CA VAL A 882 33.33 -57.35 -35.81
C VAL A 882 34.30 -56.16 -35.84
N THR A 883 35.37 -56.28 -36.64
CA THR A 883 36.61 -55.48 -36.56
C THR A 883 36.68 -54.36 -37.62
N SER A 884 37.64 -53.43 -37.44
CA SER A 884 38.07 -52.35 -38.37
C SER A 884 37.31 -51.02 -38.22
N THR A 885 37.94 -49.85 -38.04
CA THR A 885 39.38 -49.50 -38.01
C THR A 885 39.59 -48.25 -37.13
N ARG A 886 40.68 -48.18 -36.35
CA ARG A 886 40.96 -47.07 -35.42
C ARG A 886 42.16 -46.27 -35.91
N SER A 887 42.02 -44.95 -36.01
CA SER A 887 43.15 -44.01 -35.88
C SER A 887 43.23 -43.48 -34.45
N SER A 888 44.45 -43.33 -33.98
CA SER A 888 44.87 -42.79 -32.68
C SER A 888 44.59 -41.27 -32.57
N THR A 889 44.56 -40.62 -31.40
CA THR A 889 45.58 -40.63 -30.33
C THR A 889 45.06 -40.40 -28.91
N THR A 890 46.00 -40.54 -27.96
CA THR A 890 45.84 -40.58 -26.49
C THR A 890 45.88 -39.21 -25.80
N THR A 891 45.36 -39.22 -24.57
CA THR A 891 45.38 -38.16 -23.55
C THR A 891 46.78 -37.82 -23.01
N THR A 892 47.00 -36.53 -22.68
CA THR A 892 47.87 -36.11 -21.57
C THR A 892 47.31 -34.83 -20.91
N ALA A 893 47.60 -34.62 -19.63
CA ALA A 893 47.08 -33.52 -18.81
C ALA A 893 48.08 -32.31 -18.74
N PRO A 894 47.85 -31.27 -17.92
CA PRO A 894 47.67 -29.89 -18.40
C PRO A 894 48.95 -29.02 -18.37
N SER A 895 48.92 -27.92 -19.14
CA SER A 895 49.92 -26.84 -19.06
C SER A 895 49.27 -25.45 -19.06
N THR A 896 49.98 -24.49 -18.46
CA THR A 896 49.61 -23.08 -18.23
C THR A 896 49.34 -22.28 -19.52
N PRO A 897 48.53 -21.20 -19.46
CA PRO A 897 48.16 -20.41 -20.62
C PRO A 897 49.29 -19.50 -21.11
N THR A 898 49.55 -19.53 -22.42
CA THR A 898 50.48 -18.61 -23.12
C THR A 898 49.68 -17.60 -23.96
N GLY A 899 50.18 -16.37 -24.08
CA GLY A 899 49.43 -15.22 -24.62
C GLY A 899 49.00 -15.32 -26.09
N GLY A 900 47.94 -14.57 -26.44
CA GLY A 900 47.31 -14.61 -27.76
C GLY A 900 48.10 -13.91 -28.86
N THR A 901 48.28 -14.61 -29.99
CA THR A 901 48.92 -14.08 -31.22
C THR A 901 47.87 -13.74 -32.28
N GLY A 902 47.11 -12.67 -32.04
CA GLY A 902 46.15 -12.12 -33.01
C GLY A 902 46.25 -10.60 -33.07
N THR A 903 45.82 -10.02 -34.20
CA THR A 903 45.48 -8.59 -34.28
C THR A 903 44.07 -8.36 -33.74
N ALA A 904 43.84 -7.20 -33.12
CA ALA A 904 42.50 -6.77 -32.72
C ALA A 904 41.64 -6.52 -33.97
N PRO A 905 40.31 -6.67 -33.89
CA PRO A 905 39.43 -6.22 -34.96
C PRO A 905 39.52 -4.69 -35.14
N GLN A 906 39.04 -4.18 -36.28
CA GLN A 906 38.87 -2.73 -36.47
C GLN A 906 37.97 -2.18 -35.35
N TYR A 907 38.37 -1.07 -34.71
CA TYR A 907 37.73 -0.53 -33.51
C TYR A 907 37.70 -1.47 -32.29
N GLY A 908 38.48 -2.56 -32.30
CA GLY A 908 38.66 -3.46 -31.17
C GLY A 908 39.61 -2.91 -30.11
N GLN A 909 39.52 -3.45 -28.90
CA GLN A 909 40.48 -3.17 -27.83
C GLN A 909 41.85 -3.79 -28.18
N CYS A 910 42.90 -2.97 -28.03
CA CYS A 910 44.30 -3.31 -28.33
C CYS A 910 45.24 -3.03 -27.16
N GLY A 911 44.71 -2.69 -25.99
CA GLY A 911 45.52 -2.39 -24.80
C GLY A 911 44.70 -1.95 -23.60
N GLY A 912 45.39 -1.69 -22.49
CA GLY A 912 44.81 -1.35 -21.19
C GLY A 912 45.34 -2.25 -20.07
N ASN A 913 45.40 -1.74 -18.84
CA ASN A 913 45.77 -2.51 -17.67
C ASN A 913 44.86 -3.75 -17.50
N GLY A 914 45.47 -4.93 -17.35
CA GLY A 914 44.75 -6.20 -17.24
C GLY A 914 44.25 -6.79 -18.58
N TRP A 915 44.45 -6.12 -19.72
CA TRP A 915 44.11 -6.67 -21.03
C TRP A 915 45.07 -7.81 -21.41
N THR A 916 44.52 -9.00 -21.65
CA THR A 916 45.27 -10.22 -22.07
C THR A 916 45.02 -10.61 -23.54
N GLY A 917 44.27 -9.78 -24.27
CA GLY A 917 43.94 -10.00 -25.68
C GLY A 917 44.96 -9.39 -26.66
N PRO A 918 44.62 -9.34 -27.96
CA PRO A 918 45.41 -8.72 -29.02
C PRO A 918 45.94 -7.32 -28.68
N THR A 919 47.19 -7.02 -29.03
CA THR A 919 47.80 -5.68 -28.85
C THR A 919 48.21 -5.00 -30.16
N ALA A 920 48.14 -5.70 -31.28
CA ALA A 920 48.41 -5.16 -32.61
C ALA A 920 47.10 -4.84 -33.36
N CYS A 921 47.09 -3.76 -34.12
CA CYS A 921 45.95 -3.36 -34.96
C CYS A 921 46.09 -3.87 -36.41
N PRO A 922 44.98 -3.96 -37.17
CA PRO A 922 45.04 -4.31 -38.59
C PRO A 922 45.64 -3.15 -39.41
N SER A 923 46.11 -3.44 -40.63
CA SER A 923 46.70 -2.41 -41.51
C SER A 923 45.74 -1.23 -41.73
N GLY A 924 46.27 0.00 -41.64
CA GLY A 924 45.50 1.24 -41.68
C GLY A 924 44.86 1.65 -40.35
N PHE A 925 45.20 0.98 -39.24
CA PHE A 925 44.74 1.33 -37.89
C PHE A 925 45.92 1.35 -36.90
N THR A 926 45.92 2.30 -35.97
CA THR A 926 46.89 2.42 -34.86
C THR A 926 46.18 2.21 -33.53
N CYS A 927 46.89 1.58 -32.58
CA CYS A 927 46.40 1.41 -31.22
C CYS A 927 46.56 2.73 -30.45
N THR A 928 45.44 3.39 -30.14
CA THR A 928 45.43 4.67 -29.43
C THR A 928 44.87 4.50 -28.03
N VAL A 929 45.57 5.06 -27.04
CA VAL A 929 45.19 4.98 -25.63
C VAL A 929 43.97 5.86 -25.37
N GLY A 930 42.90 5.29 -24.81
CA GLY A 930 41.74 6.05 -24.34
C GLY A 930 41.83 6.37 -22.85
N ASN A 931 42.23 5.40 -22.03
CA ASN A 931 42.55 5.56 -20.62
C ASN A 931 43.47 4.42 -20.13
N GLU A 932 43.85 4.41 -18.85
CA GLU A 932 44.78 3.41 -18.29
C GLU A 932 44.29 1.95 -18.39
N TRP A 933 42.98 1.71 -18.50
CA TRP A 933 42.35 0.39 -18.61
C TRP A 933 41.94 0.04 -20.06
N TYR A 934 42.09 0.96 -21.03
CA TYR A 934 41.55 0.79 -22.39
C TYR A 934 42.31 1.54 -23.48
N SER A 935 42.76 0.82 -24.52
CA SER A 935 43.27 1.36 -25.79
C SER A 935 42.54 0.70 -26.97
N GLN A 936 42.31 1.44 -28.06
CA GLN A 936 41.49 1.00 -29.20
C GLN A 936 42.19 1.19 -30.55
N CYS A 937 41.95 0.27 -31.48
CA CYS A 937 42.39 0.44 -32.87
C CYS A 937 41.55 1.49 -33.59
N ILE A 938 42.14 2.65 -33.91
CA ILE A 938 41.50 3.71 -34.71
C ILE A 938 42.22 3.88 -36.07
N PRO A 939 41.53 4.33 -37.13
CA PRO A 939 42.16 4.54 -38.43
C PRO A 939 43.35 5.51 -38.37
N THR A 940 44.38 5.26 -39.18
CA THR A 940 45.56 6.13 -39.39
C THR A 940 45.41 7.02 -40.62
#